data_AF-A0A7C6VE76-F1
#
_entry.id   AF-A0A7C6VE76-F1
#
_cell.length_a   1.000
_cell.length_b   1.000
_cell.length_c   1.000
_cell.angle_alpha   90.00
_cell.angle_beta   90.00
_cell.angle_gamma   90.00
#
_symmetry.space_group_name_H-M   'P 1'
#
loop_
_entity.id
_entity.type
_entity.pdbx_description
1 polymer ?
#
loop_
_entity_poly.entity_id
_entity_poly.type
_entity_poly.pdbx_seq_one_letter_code
_entity_poly.pdbx_strand_id
1 'polypeptide(L)'
;MKRGKGFLAIFLLVTILFSSVACSKPPETKSGTATAQGFGGPVTVTVTVTDGVLADVVVEAPAETAGIGTIAVEKLPEKMLEAKSVDVDAISGATSTSKAILAAAAEAYANAMGDQAVAQIKMAPGTYTNEVWAFSPNIKMEVSVTVSEDEILAIEVGKNGETEPILQNALDLFIPRILENQSIAVDAITGATGSSNGIRLGVMLALEQALEAAGSDPAAISAFQRPLPKESGKTVTLDYDVVVIGMGGSGSAAAMRAAETQAAAGQEVSVLAIEKAGKYGGTSAVTSEMMAINPPRFMADNNYEVREIQLGVFERPLEDTRTDKSVYVVVDEMKSAWLEYTEGDAKEEMIDIMMNHSGVTLDWLVYEHGFVFGKPQLGVEPSATYFCVYQYNDSFMDNKHIIITYFDTLYQHFTQLGGEYMLETEAYELLYDKETNTVTGVKARGADGTEYIINARAVILATGGFCGNGEMTSELLSDQYYPLKGKWNMVGMTQNDGKMIASALDIGAGTYNIGMAPIVHIGGSRVLLYDFETYTVEIDGETRTVALNDVPMIMAISGNVMAVNEYGERFAAETGLGFLEPWKGGPEFYAIWSDDQIQKVKEEGFDTVTVGAFINQGGVPTGYPIKELDEVIEAAMEKGICYKADTLEELAEELGIDVDNFLQTVENYNRYCAEGVDADFGKAADFLVPIKDGPYYAFVGAPYAYSTCGGLDVNTQFQVLRLDGQTPINGLYACGTDCLGVLFSEKKPYVTYGGAAQGWAYTSGKLAGEWAVKNMLE
;
A
#
# COMPACT_ATOMS: atom_id res chain seq x y z
N MET A 1 71.27 59.89 -7.40
CA MET A 1 72.38 59.31 -8.18
C MET A 1 71.79 58.20 -9.06
N LYS A 2 72.15 58.17 -10.36
CA LYS A 2 71.76 57.20 -11.41
C LYS A 2 70.53 57.53 -12.29
N ARG A 3 70.81 57.44 -13.60
CA ARG A 3 70.04 57.62 -14.85
C ARG A 3 68.96 56.52 -14.98
N GLY A 4 67.91 56.57 -15.82
CA GLY A 4 67.45 57.48 -16.88
C GLY A 4 66.39 56.76 -17.76
N LYS A 5 65.43 57.56 -18.29
CA LYS A 5 64.71 57.50 -19.59
C LYS A 5 64.38 56.16 -20.30
N GLY A 6 63.08 55.88 -20.48
CA GLY A 6 62.31 56.06 -21.74
C GLY A 6 62.51 55.16 -22.99
N PHE A 7 61.36 54.78 -23.58
CA PHE A 7 61.03 54.53 -25.02
C PHE A 7 61.24 53.13 -25.70
N LEU A 8 60.10 52.49 -26.05
CA LEU A 8 59.52 52.24 -27.39
C LEU A 8 60.17 51.30 -28.46
N ALA A 9 59.31 50.43 -29.00
CA ALA A 9 59.07 49.96 -30.40
C ALA A 9 60.02 48.98 -31.17
N ILE A 10 59.43 47.80 -31.44
CA ILE A 10 59.12 47.14 -32.75
C ILE A 10 60.21 47.10 -33.86
N PHE A 11 60.56 45.89 -34.36
CA PHE A 11 60.56 45.59 -35.81
C PHE A 11 60.56 44.08 -36.17
N LEU A 12 59.86 43.86 -37.29
CA LEU A 12 59.37 42.74 -38.11
C LEU A 12 60.37 41.73 -38.79
N LEU A 13 59.86 40.49 -39.03
CA LEU A 13 59.97 39.53 -40.18
C LEU A 13 61.31 38.81 -40.58
N VAL A 14 61.44 37.47 -40.45
CA VAL A 14 61.24 36.32 -41.44
C VAL A 14 62.47 36.03 -42.34
N THR A 15 63.04 34.82 -42.56
CA THR A 15 62.75 33.36 -42.35
C THR A 15 64.05 32.52 -42.54
N ILE A 16 64.12 31.27 -42.01
CA ILE A 16 64.50 29.97 -42.67
C ILE A 16 64.80 28.87 -41.60
N LEU A 17 64.45 27.61 -41.95
CA LEU A 17 64.05 26.44 -41.16
C LEU A 17 65.11 25.45 -40.59
N PHE A 18 64.59 24.60 -39.67
CA PHE A 18 64.92 23.21 -39.21
C PHE A 18 66.08 23.02 -38.19
N SER A 19 65.98 22.20 -37.12
CA SER A 19 65.06 21.10 -36.78
C SER A 19 64.89 20.91 -35.24
N SER A 20 63.80 20.24 -34.85
CA SER A 20 63.17 20.20 -33.52
C SER A 20 63.39 18.90 -32.73
N VAL A 21 63.56 19.04 -31.42
CA VAL A 21 63.42 17.99 -30.39
C VAL A 21 61.95 17.97 -29.93
N ALA A 22 61.33 16.79 -29.82
CA ALA A 22 59.94 16.64 -29.36
C ALA A 22 59.86 16.44 -27.84
N CYS A 23 58.99 17.23 -27.18
CA CYS A 23 58.53 17.03 -25.80
C CYS A 23 57.31 16.08 -25.78
N SER A 24 57.24 15.12 -24.85
CA SER A 24 56.03 14.34 -24.55
C SER A 24 55.12 15.09 -23.57
N LYS A 25 53.81 15.03 -23.79
CA LYS A 25 52.75 15.70 -23.02
C LYS A 25 52.48 14.94 -21.69
N PRO A 26 52.06 15.58 -20.58
CA PRO A 26 51.66 14.90 -19.34
C PRO A 26 50.38 14.05 -19.54
N PRO A 27 50.17 12.99 -18.74
CA PRO A 27 48.98 12.15 -18.81
C PRO A 27 47.71 12.94 -18.46
N GLU A 28 46.61 12.65 -19.16
CA GLU A 28 45.33 13.32 -19.00
C GLU A 28 44.42 12.48 -18.09
N THR A 29 44.09 12.99 -16.91
CA THR A 29 43.18 12.36 -15.96
C THR A 29 41.84 13.07 -15.94
N LYS A 30 40.75 12.30 -16.06
CA LYS A 30 39.35 12.78 -16.01
C LYS A 30 38.57 11.96 -14.98
N SER A 31 37.53 12.55 -14.41
CA SER A 31 36.64 11.86 -13.48
C SER A 31 35.19 12.16 -13.85
N GLY A 32 34.32 11.20 -13.61
CA GLY A 32 32.89 11.39 -13.72
C GLY A 32 32.19 10.70 -12.56
N THR A 33 31.04 11.22 -12.20
CA THR A 33 30.22 10.70 -11.10
C THR A 33 28.79 10.59 -11.62
N ALA A 34 28.10 9.53 -11.22
CA ALA A 34 26.69 9.35 -11.47
C ALA A 34 26.04 8.57 -10.33
N THR A 35 24.72 8.66 -10.23
CA THR A 35 23.95 8.02 -9.17
C THR A 35 22.80 7.25 -9.80
N ALA A 36 22.63 5.99 -9.39
CA ALA A 36 21.51 5.16 -9.77
C ALA A 36 20.76 4.69 -8.52
N GLN A 37 19.49 4.34 -8.67
CA GLN A 37 18.70 3.81 -7.56
C GLN A 37 19.04 2.33 -7.32
N GLY A 38 19.62 2.03 -6.17
CA GLY A 38 19.81 0.67 -5.66
C GLY A 38 18.59 0.15 -4.90
N PHE A 39 18.70 -1.06 -4.36
CA PHE A 39 17.61 -1.74 -3.67
C PHE A 39 17.25 -1.03 -2.35
N GLY A 40 18.26 -0.60 -1.59
CA GLY A 40 18.05 0.07 -0.30
C GLY A 40 18.02 1.60 -0.39
N GLY A 41 18.50 2.17 -1.49
CA GLY A 41 18.52 3.62 -1.69
C GLY A 41 19.41 4.02 -2.88
N PRO A 42 19.66 5.32 -3.08
CA PRO A 42 20.55 5.79 -4.12
C PRO A 42 21.98 5.28 -3.90
N VAL A 43 22.61 4.84 -4.99
CA VAL A 43 24.00 4.37 -5.06
C VAL A 43 24.76 5.31 -6.00
N THR A 44 25.77 6.00 -5.45
CA THR A 44 26.60 6.93 -6.20
C THR A 44 27.93 6.28 -6.56
N VAL A 45 28.32 6.36 -7.83
CA VAL A 45 29.58 5.83 -8.33
C VAL A 45 30.41 6.96 -8.92
N THR A 46 31.67 7.05 -8.52
CA THR A 46 32.68 7.93 -9.11
C THR A 46 33.74 7.09 -9.79
N VAL A 47 34.04 7.38 -11.05
CA VAL A 47 35.12 6.73 -11.79
C VAL A 47 36.19 7.73 -12.18
N THR A 48 37.44 7.29 -12.16
CA THR A 48 38.60 8.07 -12.63
C THR A 48 39.24 7.36 -13.81
N VAL A 49 39.51 8.09 -14.88
CA VAL A 49 40.14 7.61 -16.11
C VAL A 49 41.44 8.37 -16.35
N THR A 50 42.56 7.66 -16.53
CA THR A 50 43.86 8.26 -16.87
C THR A 50 44.33 7.74 -18.23
N ASP A 51 44.62 8.64 -19.16
CA ASP A 51 44.99 8.34 -20.55
C ASP A 51 44.01 7.37 -21.25
N GLY A 52 42.72 7.50 -20.95
CA GLY A 52 41.65 6.66 -21.51
C GLY A 52 41.53 5.27 -20.87
N VAL A 53 42.23 4.99 -19.76
CA VAL A 53 42.15 3.74 -19.02
C VAL A 53 41.50 3.96 -17.65
N LEU A 54 40.55 3.10 -17.28
CA LEU A 54 39.92 3.11 -15.96
C LEU A 54 40.99 2.91 -14.86
N ALA A 55 41.10 3.88 -13.96
CA ALA A 55 42.15 3.99 -12.96
C ALA A 55 41.63 3.89 -11.52
N ASP A 56 40.37 4.29 -11.29
CA ASP A 56 39.72 4.20 -9.98
C ASP A 56 38.19 4.09 -10.09
N VAL A 57 37.56 3.42 -9.14
CA VAL A 57 36.10 3.29 -8.99
C VAL A 57 35.75 3.36 -7.52
N VAL A 58 34.92 4.34 -7.13
CA VAL A 58 34.44 4.54 -5.75
C VAL A 58 32.92 4.43 -5.74
N VAL A 59 32.37 3.62 -4.84
CA VAL A 59 30.93 3.39 -4.69
C VAL A 59 30.48 3.83 -3.30
N GLU A 60 29.48 4.69 -3.24
CA GLU A 60 28.84 5.17 -2.01
C GLU A 60 27.37 4.75 -2.00
N ALA A 61 26.99 3.92 -1.02
CA ALA A 61 25.67 3.30 -0.97
C ALA A 61 25.18 3.15 0.49
N PRO A 62 24.96 4.25 1.23
CA PRO A 62 24.75 4.23 2.67
C PRO A 62 23.42 3.59 3.12
N ALA A 63 22.46 3.47 2.20
CA ALA A 63 21.13 2.94 2.46
C ALA A 63 20.94 1.49 1.99
N GLU A 64 21.97 0.86 1.42
CA GLU A 64 21.87 -0.52 0.94
C GLU A 64 21.73 -1.55 2.06
N THR A 65 21.01 -2.64 1.77
CA THR A 65 20.74 -3.69 2.73
C THR A 65 22.04 -4.39 3.16
N ALA A 66 22.37 -4.30 4.45
CA ALA A 66 23.54 -4.95 5.03
C ALA A 66 23.52 -6.47 4.77
N GLY A 67 24.63 -7.01 4.26
CA GLY A 67 24.78 -8.44 3.99
C GLY A 67 24.20 -8.92 2.66
N ILE A 68 23.46 -8.08 1.93
CA ILE A 68 22.92 -8.40 0.60
C ILE A 68 23.47 -7.39 -0.41
N GLY A 69 23.03 -6.13 -0.36
CA GLY A 69 23.46 -5.07 -1.29
C GLY A 69 24.91 -4.66 -1.08
N THR A 70 25.40 -4.70 0.16
CA THR A 70 26.79 -4.32 0.50
C THR A 70 27.83 -5.24 -0.15
N ILE A 71 27.49 -6.48 -0.50
CA ILE A 71 28.39 -7.40 -1.21
C ILE A 71 28.73 -6.85 -2.61
N ALA A 72 27.76 -6.22 -3.29
CA ALA A 72 27.99 -5.61 -4.60
C ALA A 72 28.86 -4.35 -4.50
N VAL A 73 28.67 -3.55 -3.44
CA VAL A 73 29.45 -2.33 -3.15
C VAL A 73 30.94 -2.65 -2.96
N GLU A 74 31.25 -3.76 -2.30
CA GLU A 74 32.63 -4.18 -2.05
C GLU A 74 33.29 -4.81 -3.29
N LYS A 75 32.58 -5.68 -4.02
CA LYS A 75 33.20 -6.55 -5.05
C LYS A 75 33.22 -5.96 -6.45
N LEU A 76 32.24 -5.13 -6.82
CA LEU A 76 32.16 -4.62 -8.20
C LEU A 76 33.30 -3.64 -8.56
N PRO A 77 33.70 -2.70 -7.68
CA PRO A 77 34.84 -1.83 -7.96
C PRO A 77 36.12 -2.61 -8.26
N GLU A 78 36.41 -3.67 -7.49
CA GLU A 78 37.58 -4.52 -7.71
C GLU A 78 37.54 -5.20 -9.08
N LYS A 79 36.41 -5.81 -9.44
CA LYS A 79 36.21 -6.44 -10.75
C LYS A 79 36.41 -5.45 -11.89
N MET A 80 35.87 -4.24 -11.77
CA MET A 80 35.99 -3.20 -12.80
C MET A 80 37.44 -2.76 -13.01
N LEU A 81 38.19 -2.59 -11.92
CA LEU A 81 39.59 -2.22 -11.96
C LEU A 81 40.48 -3.34 -12.53
N GLU A 82 40.19 -4.60 -12.19
CA GLU A 82 40.88 -5.75 -12.76
C GLU A 82 40.64 -5.87 -14.28
N ALA A 83 39.38 -5.71 -14.70
CA ALA A 83 38.99 -5.75 -16.11
C ALA A 83 39.41 -4.51 -16.90
N LYS A 84 39.75 -3.40 -16.21
CA LYS A 84 39.92 -2.06 -16.79
C LYS A 84 38.68 -1.61 -17.58
N SER A 85 37.51 -2.02 -17.11
CA SER A 85 36.22 -1.82 -17.76
C SER A 85 35.15 -1.63 -16.69
N VAL A 86 34.19 -0.73 -16.93
CA VAL A 86 32.98 -0.63 -16.08
C VAL A 86 31.95 -1.71 -16.42
N ASP A 87 32.18 -2.43 -17.51
CA ASP A 87 31.38 -3.57 -17.96
C ASP A 87 31.97 -4.88 -17.40
N VAL A 88 31.34 -5.38 -16.32
CA VAL A 88 31.70 -6.62 -15.60
C VAL A 88 30.43 -7.31 -15.07
N ASP A 89 30.52 -8.63 -14.86
CA ASP A 89 29.37 -9.41 -14.37
C ASP A 89 28.90 -8.98 -12.98
N ALA A 90 27.58 -8.81 -12.85
CA ALA A 90 26.87 -8.60 -11.59
C ALA A 90 27.20 -9.67 -10.54
N ILE A 91 27.02 -9.32 -9.27
CA ILE A 91 27.24 -10.26 -8.16
C ILE A 91 25.94 -11.03 -7.90
N SER A 92 25.99 -12.36 -8.06
CA SER A 92 24.88 -13.26 -7.72
C SER A 92 24.47 -13.08 -6.25
N GLY A 93 23.16 -12.98 -5.99
CA GLY A 93 22.61 -12.69 -4.66
C GLY A 93 22.52 -11.19 -4.32
N ALA A 94 23.07 -10.30 -5.15
CA ALA A 94 22.98 -8.84 -4.99
C ALA A 94 22.60 -8.15 -6.31
N THR A 95 21.70 -8.76 -7.07
CA THR A 95 21.41 -8.40 -8.48
C THR A 95 20.96 -6.95 -8.64
N SER A 96 20.02 -6.47 -7.82
CA SER A 96 19.47 -5.12 -7.93
C SER A 96 20.51 -4.04 -7.64
N THR A 97 21.27 -4.19 -6.55
CA THR A 97 22.37 -3.29 -6.18
C THR A 97 23.51 -3.38 -7.20
N SER A 98 23.78 -4.57 -7.74
CA SER A 98 24.79 -4.75 -8.80
C SER A 98 24.42 -3.99 -10.07
N LYS A 99 23.15 -4.09 -10.50
CA LYS A 99 22.65 -3.34 -11.66
C LYS A 99 22.75 -1.83 -11.44
N ALA A 100 22.42 -1.35 -10.24
CA ALA A 100 22.54 0.08 -9.91
C ALA A 100 24.00 0.57 -9.95
N ILE A 101 24.93 -0.17 -9.36
CA ILE A 101 26.37 0.15 -9.40
C ILE A 101 26.89 0.14 -10.84
N LEU A 102 26.54 -0.87 -11.64
CA LEU A 102 26.96 -0.98 -13.04
C LEU A 102 26.41 0.17 -13.88
N ALA A 103 25.14 0.54 -13.71
CA ALA A 103 24.52 1.67 -14.42
C ALA A 103 25.18 3.00 -14.05
N ALA A 104 25.36 3.26 -12.75
CA ALA A 104 26.04 4.46 -12.27
C ALA A 104 27.52 4.49 -12.70
N ALA A 105 28.22 3.36 -12.72
CA ALA A 105 29.59 3.28 -13.21
C ALA A 105 29.68 3.59 -14.71
N ALA A 106 28.75 3.07 -15.51
CA ALA A 106 28.68 3.32 -16.95
C ALA A 106 28.42 4.81 -17.26
N GLU A 107 27.47 5.43 -16.57
CA GLU A 107 27.18 6.86 -16.72
C GLU A 107 28.33 7.72 -16.20
N ALA A 108 28.91 7.39 -15.04
CA ALA A 108 30.09 8.05 -14.51
C ALA A 108 31.27 7.97 -15.50
N TYR A 109 31.45 6.83 -16.18
CA TYR A 109 32.48 6.65 -17.20
C TYR A 109 32.20 7.47 -18.46
N ALA A 110 30.94 7.53 -18.91
CA ALA A 110 30.53 8.39 -20.00
C ALA A 110 30.77 9.88 -19.67
N ASN A 111 30.40 10.30 -18.44
CA ASN A 111 30.65 11.65 -17.92
C ASN A 111 32.16 11.98 -17.86
N ALA A 112 33.00 11.00 -17.51
CA ALA A 112 34.46 11.15 -17.51
C ALA A 112 35.05 11.30 -18.91
N MET A 113 34.51 10.57 -19.90
CA MET A 113 35.09 10.49 -21.24
C MET A 113 34.58 11.56 -22.21
N GLY A 114 33.35 12.06 -22.02
CA GLY A 114 32.68 12.96 -22.98
C GLY A 114 32.41 12.28 -24.33
N ASP A 115 31.75 12.98 -25.27
CA ASP A 115 31.30 12.52 -26.60
C ASP A 115 32.40 12.05 -27.57
N GLN A 116 33.22 11.06 -27.18
CA GLN A 116 34.11 10.34 -28.09
C GLN A 116 33.86 8.83 -28.01
N ALA A 117 33.15 8.36 -29.05
CA ALA A 117 32.93 6.99 -29.48
C ALA A 117 31.90 6.16 -28.71
N VAL A 118 30.62 6.55 -28.78
CA VAL A 118 29.49 5.62 -28.61
C VAL A 118 29.24 4.99 -29.99
N ALA A 119 29.55 3.71 -30.16
CA ALA A 119 28.95 2.94 -31.26
C ALA A 119 27.44 3.10 -31.13
N GLN A 120 26.73 3.47 -32.21
CA GLN A 120 25.28 3.69 -32.17
C GLN A 120 24.61 2.50 -31.47
N ILE A 121 24.15 2.71 -30.22
CA ILE A 121 23.33 1.75 -29.50
C ILE A 121 22.08 1.62 -30.34
N LYS A 122 21.88 0.44 -30.92
CA LYS A 122 20.73 0.16 -31.78
C LYS A 122 19.93 -0.98 -31.21
N MET A 123 18.62 -0.84 -31.26
CA MET A 123 17.66 -1.92 -31.07
C MET A 123 17.32 -2.52 -32.44
N ALA A 124 16.95 -3.80 -32.48
CA ALA A 124 16.37 -4.38 -33.68
C ALA A 124 14.89 -3.99 -33.73
N PRO A 125 14.42 -3.28 -34.77
CA PRO A 125 13.03 -2.86 -34.85
C PRO A 125 12.09 -4.04 -34.79
N GLY A 126 11.04 -3.94 -33.98
CA GLY A 126 10.10 -5.02 -33.77
C GLY A 126 9.28 -4.86 -32.48
N THR A 127 8.43 -5.85 -32.24
CA THR A 127 7.64 -5.96 -31.01
C THR A 127 8.14 -7.13 -30.19
N TYR A 128 8.41 -6.89 -28.92
CA TYR A 128 8.93 -7.87 -27.96
C TYR A 128 7.95 -7.97 -26.79
N THR A 129 7.52 -9.19 -26.48
CA THR A 129 6.46 -9.46 -25.49
C THR A 129 7.00 -10.31 -24.34
N ASN A 130 6.75 -9.88 -23.11
CA ASN A 130 7.21 -10.55 -21.89
C ASN A 130 6.06 -10.72 -20.89
N GLU A 131 6.08 -11.81 -20.14
CA GLU A 131 5.17 -12.04 -19.00
C GLU A 131 5.93 -11.81 -17.69
N VAL A 132 5.41 -10.94 -16.82
CA VAL A 132 6.07 -10.51 -15.58
C VAL A 132 5.12 -10.56 -14.40
N TRP A 133 5.63 -10.89 -13.21
CA TRP A 133 4.89 -10.70 -11.98
C TRP A 133 4.78 -9.21 -11.66
N ALA A 134 3.56 -8.76 -11.37
CA ALA A 134 3.24 -7.38 -11.00
C ALA A 134 2.61 -7.37 -9.59
N PHE A 135 1.44 -6.74 -9.40
CA PHE A 135 0.75 -6.77 -8.11
C PHE A 135 -0.10 -8.02 -7.93
N SER A 136 -0.72 -8.53 -9.00
CA SER A 136 -1.60 -9.69 -8.96
C SER A 136 -0.85 -10.96 -8.60
N PRO A 137 -1.32 -11.72 -7.58
CA PRO A 137 -0.70 -12.97 -7.22
C PRO A 137 -0.99 -14.13 -8.20
N ASN A 138 -1.99 -13.98 -9.08
CA ASN A 138 -2.60 -15.12 -9.75
C ASN A 138 -2.32 -15.19 -11.26
N ILE A 139 -2.00 -14.04 -11.87
CA ILE A 139 -1.81 -13.93 -13.32
C ILE A 139 -0.65 -12.97 -13.58
N LYS A 140 0.39 -13.47 -14.28
CA LYS A 140 1.47 -12.63 -14.81
C LYS A 140 0.92 -11.59 -15.78
N MET A 141 1.43 -10.38 -15.71
CA MET A 141 1.13 -9.29 -16.63
C MET A 141 1.91 -9.47 -17.92
N GLU A 142 1.22 -9.49 -19.05
CA GLU A 142 1.82 -9.44 -20.38
C GLU A 142 2.13 -7.99 -20.75
N VAL A 143 3.37 -7.71 -21.14
CA VAL A 143 3.83 -6.39 -21.59
C VAL A 143 4.49 -6.55 -22.96
N SER A 144 3.93 -5.87 -23.97
CA SER A 144 4.44 -5.83 -25.33
C SER A 144 5.03 -4.45 -25.63
N VAL A 145 6.27 -4.40 -26.08
CA VAL A 145 6.96 -3.15 -26.43
C VAL A 145 7.37 -3.17 -27.88
N THR A 146 6.98 -2.13 -28.61
CA THR A 146 7.40 -1.90 -30.00
C THR A 146 8.50 -0.87 -30.04
N VAL A 147 9.61 -1.17 -30.72
CA VAL A 147 10.79 -0.31 -30.82
C VAL A 147 11.22 -0.10 -32.28
N SER A 148 11.86 1.05 -32.55
CA SER A 148 12.63 1.31 -33.77
C SER A 148 14.10 0.92 -33.57
N GLU A 149 15.02 1.45 -34.38
CA GLU A 149 16.45 1.30 -34.12
C GLU A 149 16.92 2.07 -32.87
N ASP A 150 16.19 3.12 -32.46
CA ASP A 150 16.66 4.11 -31.48
C ASP A 150 15.57 4.61 -30.52
N GLU A 151 14.31 4.20 -30.69
CA GLU A 151 13.17 4.72 -29.93
C GLU A 151 12.21 3.59 -29.47
N ILE A 152 11.59 3.82 -28.32
CA ILE A 152 10.41 3.12 -27.80
C ILE A 152 9.17 3.76 -28.45
N LEU A 153 8.49 3.00 -29.29
CA LEU A 153 7.37 3.50 -30.10
C LEU A 153 6.01 3.26 -29.43
N ALA A 154 5.85 2.12 -28.76
CA ALA A 154 4.60 1.77 -28.08
C ALA A 154 4.85 0.77 -26.94
N ILE A 155 4.01 0.85 -25.92
CA ILE A 155 3.95 -0.12 -24.81
C ILE A 155 2.47 -0.49 -24.65
N GLU A 156 2.18 -1.78 -24.68
CA GLU A 156 0.84 -2.33 -24.54
C GLU A 156 0.83 -3.36 -23.42
N VAL A 157 -0.14 -3.27 -22.51
CA VAL A 157 -0.38 -4.28 -21.48
C VAL A 157 -1.51 -5.18 -21.93
N GLY A 158 -1.21 -6.48 -22.03
CA GLY A 158 -2.15 -7.51 -22.46
C GLY A 158 -2.83 -8.18 -21.27
N LYS A 159 -2.87 -9.52 -21.31
CA LYS A 159 -3.44 -10.34 -20.24
C LYS A 159 -2.77 -10.02 -18.90
N ASN A 160 -3.56 -9.79 -17.86
CA ASN A 160 -3.09 -9.53 -16.50
C ASN A 160 -4.18 -9.89 -15.48
N GLY A 161 -3.85 -9.85 -14.19
CA GLY A 161 -4.81 -10.03 -13.09
C GLY A 161 -4.86 -8.86 -12.12
N GLU A 162 -4.45 -7.66 -12.56
CA GLU A 162 -4.36 -6.49 -11.71
C GLU A 162 -5.74 -5.99 -11.30
N THR A 163 -5.81 -5.23 -10.19
CA THR A 163 -7.02 -4.46 -9.88
C THR A 163 -7.13 -3.32 -10.87
N GLU A 164 -8.12 -3.35 -11.74
CA GLU A 164 -7.95 -2.54 -12.94
C GLU A 164 -7.99 -1.01 -12.77
N PRO A 165 -8.78 -0.40 -11.86
CA PRO A 165 -8.64 1.03 -11.61
C PRO A 165 -7.22 1.43 -11.15
N ILE A 166 -6.48 0.52 -10.53
CA ILE A 166 -5.08 0.72 -10.17
C ILE A 166 -4.20 0.62 -11.42
N LEU A 167 -4.37 -0.42 -12.23
CA LEU A 167 -3.61 -0.61 -13.47
C LEU A 167 -3.82 0.57 -14.42
N GLN A 168 -5.06 1.04 -14.60
CA GLN A 168 -5.40 2.13 -15.49
C GLN A 168 -4.60 3.40 -15.17
N ASN A 169 -4.32 3.68 -13.89
CA ASN A 169 -3.47 4.81 -13.51
C ASN A 169 -2.04 4.67 -14.05
N ALA A 170 -1.49 3.44 -14.01
CA ALA A 170 -0.17 3.18 -14.60
C ALA A 170 -0.24 3.28 -16.14
N LEU A 171 -1.33 2.82 -16.77
CA LEU A 171 -1.51 2.97 -18.21
C LEU A 171 -1.60 4.44 -18.64
N ASP A 172 -2.35 5.26 -17.91
CA ASP A 172 -2.65 6.65 -18.26
C ASP A 172 -1.49 7.62 -17.95
N LEU A 173 -0.61 7.28 -17.00
CA LEU A 173 0.47 8.17 -16.54
C LEU A 173 1.86 7.58 -16.73
N PHE A 174 2.07 6.31 -16.36
CA PHE A 174 3.40 5.70 -16.37
C PHE A 174 3.90 5.40 -17.79
N ILE A 175 3.05 4.79 -18.62
CA ILE A 175 3.40 4.48 -20.01
C ILE A 175 3.70 5.76 -20.81
N PRO A 176 2.85 6.81 -20.79
CA PRO A 176 3.17 8.07 -21.44
C PRO A 176 4.48 8.67 -20.97
N ARG A 177 4.80 8.65 -19.67
CA ARG A 177 6.10 9.12 -19.16
C ARG A 177 7.28 8.39 -19.78
N ILE A 178 7.18 7.07 -19.93
CA ILE A 178 8.25 6.28 -20.58
C ILE A 178 8.40 6.69 -22.04
N LEU A 179 7.28 6.79 -22.77
CA LEU A 179 7.29 7.12 -24.20
C LEU A 179 7.75 8.56 -24.46
N GLU A 180 7.30 9.54 -23.67
CA GLU A 180 7.67 10.94 -23.84
C GLU A 180 9.15 11.19 -23.57
N ASN A 181 9.70 10.49 -22.58
CA ASN A 181 11.08 10.70 -22.14
C ASN A 181 12.06 9.68 -22.70
N GLN A 182 11.56 8.66 -23.40
CA GLN A 182 12.35 7.54 -23.90
C GLN A 182 13.20 6.93 -22.79
N SER A 183 12.59 6.78 -21.61
CA SER A 183 13.28 6.27 -20.42
C SER A 183 12.39 5.47 -19.50
N ILE A 184 12.94 4.40 -18.93
CA ILE A 184 12.30 3.59 -17.87
C ILE A 184 12.63 4.10 -16.45
N ALA A 185 13.49 5.13 -16.32
CA ALA A 185 13.84 5.79 -15.06
C ALA A 185 12.84 6.89 -14.67
N VAL A 186 11.55 6.61 -14.90
CA VAL A 186 10.44 7.48 -14.51
C VAL A 186 9.85 6.99 -13.19
N ASP A 187 9.35 7.93 -12.39
CA ASP A 187 8.77 7.63 -11.08
C ASP A 187 7.52 6.75 -11.23
N ALA A 188 7.42 5.73 -10.38
CA ALA A 188 6.24 4.89 -10.31
C ALA A 188 5.03 5.71 -9.84
N ILE A 189 3.84 5.36 -10.29
CA ILE A 189 2.62 6.09 -9.93
C ILE A 189 2.23 5.70 -8.50
N THR A 190 2.12 6.69 -7.61
CA THR A 190 1.59 6.50 -6.26
C THR A 190 0.17 5.92 -6.34
N GLY A 191 -0.08 4.85 -5.58
CA GLY A 191 -1.32 4.09 -5.64
C GLY A 191 -1.36 3.01 -6.73
N ALA A 192 -0.36 2.95 -7.62
CA ALA A 192 -0.20 1.92 -8.65
C ALA A 192 1.26 1.46 -8.80
N THR A 193 2.01 1.42 -7.69
CA THR A 193 3.44 1.13 -7.68
C THR A 193 3.76 -0.28 -8.18
N GLY A 194 2.99 -1.28 -7.75
CA GLY A 194 3.14 -2.67 -8.21
C GLY A 194 2.97 -2.81 -9.72
N SER A 195 1.87 -2.26 -10.25
CA SER A 195 1.59 -2.25 -11.69
C SER A 195 2.64 -1.46 -12.48
N SER A 196 3.07 -0.29 -11.98
CA SER A 196 4.12 0.53 -12.61
C SER A 196 5.45 -0.23 -12.69
N ASN A 197 5.85 -0.90 -11.61
CA ASN A 197 7.09 -1.67 -11.58
C ASN A 197 7.00 -2.94 -12.45
N GLY A 198 5.83 -3.58 -12.53
CA GLY A 198 5.56 -4.67 -13.47
C GLY A 198 5.74 -4.21 -14.92
N ILE A 199 5.09 -3.12 -15.32
CA ILE A 199 5.27 -2.51 -16.65
C ILE A 199 6.75 -2.18 -16.89
N ARG A 200 7.43 -1.53 -15.93
CA ARG A 200 8.86 -1.20 -16.05
C ARG A 200 9.72 -2.43 -16.31
N LEU A 201 9.49 -3.52 -15.59
CA LEU A 201 10.21 -4.78 -15.76
C LEU A 201 9.95 -5.38 -17.15
N GLY A 202 8.69 -5.42 -17.59
CA GLY A 202 8.33 -5.90 -18.93
C GLY A 202 8.99 -5.08 -20.04
N VAL A 203 9.04 -3.75 -19.89
CA VAL A 203 9.75 -2.86 -20.82
C VAL A 203 11.25 -3.09 -20.77
N MET A 204 11.85 -3.23 -19.59
CA MET A 204 13.28 -3.48 -19.44
C MET A 204 13.69 -4.76 -20.18
N LEU A 205 12.96 -5.85 -19.98
CA LEU A 205 13.22 -7.14 -20.65
C LEU A 205 13.07 -7.04 -22.18
N ALA A 206 12.07 -6.29 -22.66
CA ALA A 206 11.87 -6.06 -24.09
C ALA A 206 13.02 -5.27 -24.73
N LEU A 207 13.52 -4.23 -24.04
CA LEU A 207 14.66 -3.45 -24.50
C LEU A 207 15.96 -4.27 -24.52
N GLU A 208 16.21 -5.08 -23.48
CA GLU A 208 17.36 -6.01 -23.44
C GLU A 208 17.32 -6.98 -24.65
N GLN A 209 16.16 -7.57 -24.94
CA GLN A 209 15.97 -8.45 -26.10
C GLN A 209 16.17 -7.73 -27.43
N ALA A 210 15.67 -6.49 -27.56
CA ALA A 210 15.81 -5.73 -28.79
C ALA A 210 17.25 -5.28 -29.05
N LEU A 211 17.99 -4.91 -28.00
CA LEU A 211 19.42 -4.62 -28.07
C LEU A 211 20.20 -5.85 -28.53
N GLU A 212 19.98 -7.00 -27.87
CA GLU A 212 20.64 -8.26 -28.21
C GLU A 212 20.36 -8.66 -29.68
N ALA A 213 19.11 -8.54 -30.12
CA ALA A 213 18.70 -8.86 -31.49
C ALA A 213 19.35 -7.93 -32.55
N ALA A 214 19.72 -6.70 -32.19
CA ALA A 214 20.50 -5.80 -33.05
C ALA A 214 22.02 -6.03 -32.99
N GLY A 215 22.49 -6.95 -32.15
CA GLY A 215 23.91 -7.16 -31.88
C GLY A 215 24.54 -6.09 -30.99
N SER A 216 23.71 -5.31 -30.28
CA SER A 216 24.14 -4.42 -29.20
C SER A 216 24.25 -5.22 -27.90
N ASP A 217 25.08 -4.72 -26.97
CA ASP A 217 25.17 -5.27 -25.62
C ASP A 217 23.87 -4.97 -24.84
N PRO A 218 23.19 -5.96 -24.22
CA PRO A 218 22.04 -5.72 -23.35
C PRO A 218 22.31 -4.72 -22.22
N ALA A 219 23.56 -4.62 -21.72
CA ALA A 219 23.94 -3.63 -20.72
C ALA A 219 23.83 -2.17 -21.22
N ALA A 220 23.74 -1.96 -22.53
CA ALA A 220 23.47 -0.66 -23.14
C ALA A 220 22.06 -0.12 -22.88
N ILE A 221 21.19 -0.88 -22.19
CA ILE A 221 19.89 -0.42 -21.71
C ILE A 221 19.97 0.82 -20.82
N SER A 222 21.13 1.11 -20.22
CA SER A 222 21.38 2.35 -19.47
C SER A 222 21.11 3.62 -20.28
N ALA A 223 21.19 3.58 -21.62
CA ALA A 223 20.77 4.68 -22.49
C ALA A 223 19.29 5.07 -22.32
N PHE A 224 18.46 4.12 -21.91
CA PHE A 224 17.03 4.29 -21.61
C PHE A 224 16.77 4.46 -20.10
N GLN A 225 17.78 4.65 -19.26
CA GLN A 225 17.63 4.82 -17.80
C GLN A 225 18.01 6.23 -17.31
N ARG A 226 17.94 7.23 -18.19
CA ARG A 226 18.27 8.62 -17.87
C ARG A 226 17.22 9.21 -16.90
N PRO A 227 17.61 9.63 -15.68
CA PRO A 227 16.68 10.24 -14.74
C PRO A 227 16.05 11.51 -15.32
N LEU A 228 14.77 11.70 -15.03
CA LEU A 228 14.06 12.90 -15.43
C LEU A 228 14.50 14.12 -14.61
N PRO A 229 14.69 15.30 -15.22
CA PRO A 229 14.84 16.54 -14.48
C PRO A 229 13.60 16.76 -13.62
N LYS A 230 13.79 16.91 -12.31
CA LYS A 230 12.72 17.37 -11.40
C LYS A 230 12.72 18.89 -11.38
N GLU A 231 11.55 19.49 -11.19
CA GLU A 231 11.35 20.92 -10.95
C GLU A 231 11.79 21.34 -9.52
N SER A 232 12.84 20.69 -9.00
CA SER A 232 13.38 20.92 -7.66
C SER A 232 13.87 22.36 -7.53
N GLY A 233 13.24 23.11 -6.62
CA GLY A 233 13.51 24.54 -6.39
C GLY A 233 12.45 25.48 -6.97
N LYS A 234 11.46 24.96 -7.71
CA LYS A 234 10.25 25.71 -8.07
C LYS A 234 9.29 25.69 -6.89
N THR A 235 8.86 26.88 -6.45
CA THR A 235 7.83 27.03 -5.42
C THR A 235 6.66 27.82 -5.98
N VAL A 236 5.45 27.28 -5.83
CA VAL A 236 4.18 27.90 -6.23
C VAL A 236 3.37 28.21 -4.99
N THR A 237 2.86 29.43 -4.89
CA THR A 237 1.89 29.80 -3.85
C THR A 237 0.50 29.81 -4.46
N LEU A 238 -0.43 29.16 -3.79
CA LEU A 238 -1.85 29.08 -4.14
C LEU A 238 -2.69 29.61 -2.98
N ASP A 239 -3.78 30.30 -3.28
CA ASP A 239 -4.70 30.85 -2.29
C ASP A 239 -6.09 30.27 -2.57
N TYR A 240 -6.61 29.49 -1.62
CA TYR A 240 -7.98 28.97 -1.64
C TYR A 240 -8.66 29.26 -0.30
N ASP A 241 -9.98 29.15 -0.25
CA ASP A 241 -10.71 29.26 1.00
C ASP A 241 -10.71 27.91 1.73
N VAL A 242 -11.00 26.83 1.01
CA VAL A 242 -11.04 25.45 1.52
C VAL A 242 -10.05 24.59 0.74
N VAL A 243 -9.23 23.84 1.46
CA VAL A 243 -8.38 22.78 0.91
C VAL A 243 -8.78 21.43 1.51
N VAL A 244 -9.08 20.46 0.66
CA VAL A 244 -9.36 19.07 1.03
C VAL A 244 -8.17 18.20 0.65
N ILE A 245 -7.63 17.46 1.61
CA ILE A 245 -6.43 16.64 1.42
C ILE A 245 -6.81 15.17 1.43
N GLY A 246 -6.53 14.49 0.32
CA GLY A 246 -6.97 13.13 0.04
C GLY A 246 -8.28 13.14 -0.75
N MET A 247 -8.34 12.32 -1.80
CA MET A 247 -9.48 12.24 -2.72
C MET A 247 -10.11 10.84 -2.70
N GLY A 248 -10.07 10.16 -1.55
CA GLY A 248 -10.86 8.96 -1.28
C GLY A 248 -12.35 9.27 -1.02
N GLY A 249 -13.14 8.30 -0.57
CA GLY A 249 -14.59 8.47 -0.34
C GLY A 249 -14.94 9.68 0.55
N SER A 250 -14.21 9.87 1.65
CA SER A 250 -14.41 11.01 2.56
C SER A 250 -13.99 12.35 1.94
N GLY A 251 -12.83 12.39 1.28
CA GLY A 251 -12.32 13.60 0.64
C GLY A 251 -13.15 14.05 -0.55
N SER A 252 -13.58 13.13 -1.40
CA SER A 252 -14.48 13.42 -2.51
C SER A 252 -15.84 13.92 -2.01
N ALA A 253 -16.39 13.32 -0.95
CA ALA A 253 -17.63 13.80 -0.35
C ALA A 253 -17.47 15.20 0.27
N ALA A 254 -16.34 15.46 0.94
CA ALA A 254 -16.04 16.77 1.53
C ALA A 254 -15.89 17.86 0.47
N ALA A 255 -15.11 17.59 -0.59
CA ALA A 255 -14.88 18.53 -1.69
C ALA A 255 -16.20 18.86 -2.41
N MET A 256 -16.96 17.83 -2.79
CA MET A 256 -18.26 18.01 -3.44
C MET A 256 -19.22 18.82 -2.55
N ARG A 257 -19.34 18.45 -1.27
CA ARG A 257 -20.27 19.13 -0.37
C ARG A 257 -19.87 20.56 -0.05
N ALA A 258 -18.57 20.86 0.05
CA ALA A 258 -18.09 22.23 0.18
C ALA A 258 -18.50 23.07 -1.05
N ALA A 259 -18.31 22.54 -2.26
CA ALA A 259 -18.71 23.20 -3.50
C ALA A 259 -20.24 23.41 -3.62
N GLU A 260 -21.05 22.46 -3.15
CA GLU A 260 -22.51 22.66 -3.08
C GLU A 260 -22.90 23.72 -2.07
N THR A 261 -22.27 23.71 -0.89
CA THR A 261 -22.59 24.62 0.20
C THR A 261 -22.26 26.05 -0.18
N GLN A 262 -21.14 26.30 -0.86
CA GLN A 262 -20.83 27.64 -1.37
C GLN A 262 -21.83 28.10 -2.44
N ALA A 263 -22.18 27.20 -3.37
CA ALA A 263 -23.12 27.51 -4.44
C ALA A 263 -24.51 27.88 -3.86
N ALA A 264 -24.93 27.19 -2.79
CA ALA A 264 -26.17 27.48 -2.08
C ALA A 264 -26.10 28.79 -1.28
N ALA A 265 -24.93 29.15 -0.74
CA ALA A 265 -24.73 30.39 0.02
C ALA A 265 -24.66 31.64 -0.88
N GLY A 266 -24.35 31.48 -2.18
CA GLY A 266 -24.21 32.59 -3.13
C GLY A 266 -23.01 33.50 -2.84
N GLN A 267 -22.01 32.98 -2.10
CA GLN A 267 -20.72 33.63 -1.86
C GLN A 267 -19.62 32.82 -2.57
N GLU A 268 -18.61 33.52 -3.10
CA GLU A 268 -17.48 32.88 -3.77
C GLU A 268 -16.55 32.29 -2.71
N VAL A 269 -16.63 30.96 -2.52
CA VAL A 269 -15.71 30.18 -1.68
C VAL A 269 -14.97 29.22 -2.60
N SER A 270 -13.66 29.43 -2.72
CA SER A 270 -12.79 28.63 -3.57
C SER A 270 -12.41 27.31 -2.89
N VAL A 271 -12.60 26.18 -3.58
CA VAL A 271 -12.35 24.83 -3.03
C VAL A 271 -11.34 24.10 -3.89
N LEU A 272 -10.23 23.69 -3.28
CA LEU A 272 -9.21 22.84 -3.89
C LEU A 272 -9.20 21.46 -3.23
N ALA A 273 -9.21 20.39 -4.02
CA ALA A 273 -8.91 19.04 -3.55
C ALA A 273 -7.54 18.57 -4.05
N ILE A 274 -6.71 17.98 -3.20
CA ILE A 274 -5.39 17.45 -3.58
C ILE A 274 -5.26 15.96 -3.23
N GLU A 275 -4.58 15.21 -4.09
CA GLU A 275 -4.33 13.78 -3.93
C GLU A 275 -2.91 13.46 -4.36
N LYS A 276 -2.22 12.61 -3.59
CA LYS A 276 -0.86 12.19 -3.91
C LYS A 276 -0.80 11.09 -4.95
N ALA A 277 -1.88 10.31 -5.08
CA ALA A 277 -2.02 9.29 -6.11
C ALA A 277 -2.27 9.90 -7.50
N GLY A 278 -2.02 9.08 -8.53
CA GLY A 278 -2.32 9.42 -9.92
C GLY A 278 -3.82 9.50 -10.25
N LYS A 279 -4.69 9.12 -9.30
CA LYS A 279 -6.15 9.18 -9.44
C LYS A 279 -6.81 9.22 -8.08
N TYR A 280 -7.99 9.82 -8.03
CA TYR A 280 -8.88 9.81 -6.88
C TYR A 280 -9.52 8.43 -6.65
N GLY A 281 -10.24 8.28 -5.53
CA GLY A 281 -10.99 7.09 -5.15
C GLY A 281 -10.39 6.35 -3.95
N GLY A 282 -9.06 6.32 -3.82
CA GLY A 282 -8.34 5.68 -2.71
C GLY A 282 -8.83 4.26 -2.38
N THR A 283 -8.79 3.88 -1.10
CA THR A 283 -9.33 2.57 -0.65
C THR A 283 -10.84 2.43 -0.91
N SER A 284 -11.58 3.54 -0.94
CA SER A 284 -13.02 3.54 -1.21
C SER A 284 -13.39 3.02 -2.60
N ALA A 285 -12.54 3.24 -3.62
CA ALA A 285 -12.77 2.73 -4.97
C ALA A 285 -12.55 1.21 -5.12
N VAL A 286 -11.85 0.59 -4.16
CA VAL A 286 -11.60 -0.86 -4.15
C VAL A 286 -12.40 -1.61 -3.08
N THR A 287 -13.16 -0.88 -2.24
CA THR A 287 -14.10 -1.43 -1.26
C THR A 287 -15.36 -1.95 -1.96
N SER A 288 -16.17 -2.77 -1.27
CA SER A 288 -17.36 -3.42 -1.87
C SER A 288 -18.70 -2.91 -1.33
N GLU A 289 -18.73 -2.28 -0.17
CA GLU A 289 -19.97 -1.93 0.51
C GLU A 289 -19.82 -0.74 1.46
N MET A 290 -20.94 -0.10 1.81
CA MET A 290 -21.02 0.94 2.82
C MET A 290 -22.18 0.70 3.79
N MET A 291 -22.08 1.25 5.00
CA MET A 291 -23.20 1.31 5.93
C MET A 291 -24.05 2.55 5.68
N ALA A 292 -25.37 2.39 5.70
CA ALA A 292 -26.31 3.50 5.80
C ALA A 292 -27.53 3.13 6.66
N ILE A 293 -28.05 4.09 7.42
CA ILE A 293 -29.20 3.89 8.30
C ILE A 293 -30.44 4.53 7.70
N ASN A 294 -31.42 3.70 7.34
CA ASN A 294 -32.75 4.10 6.86
C ASN A 294 -32.74 5.24 5.81
N PRO A 295 -32.10 5.06 4.64
CA PRO A 295 -32.08 6.06 3.58
C PRO A 295 -33.52 6.36 3.08
N PRO A 296 -34.09 7.54 3.37
CA PRO A 296 -35.54 7.74 3.27
C PRO A 296 -36.07 7.71 1.84
N ARG A 297 -35.36 8.28 0.86
CA ARG A 297 -35.77 8.25 -0.55
C ARG A 297 -35.57 6.86 -1.13
N PHE A 298 -34.42 6.25 -0.85
CA PHE A 298 -34.13 4.88 -1.29
C PHE A 298 -35.17 3.87 -0.77
N MET A 299 -35.55 3.97 0.51
CA MET A 299 -36.61 3.15 1.11
C MET A 299 -37.96 3.35 0.40
N ALA A 300 -38.34 4.61 0.15
CA ALA A 300 -39.60 4.95 -0.48
C ALA A 300 -39.70 4.41 -1.92
N ASP A 301 -38.61 4.42 -2.67
CA ASP A 301 -38.58 3.99 -4.07
C ASP A 301 -38.50 2.47 -4.24
N ASN A 302 -37.85 1.75 -3.31
CA ASN A 302 -37.55 0.33 -3.49
C ASN A 302 -38.42 -0.64 -2.68
N ASN A 303 -39.07 -0.20 -1.59
CA ASN A 303 -40.00 -0.98 -0.76
C ASN A 303 -39.57 -2.45 -0.50
N TYR A 304 -38.28 -2.70 -0.27
CA TYR A 304 -37.76 -4.05 -0.02
C TYR A 304 -38.40 -4.64 1.24
N GLU A 305 -39.05 -5.81 1.12
CA GLU A 305 -39.46 -6.59 2.28
C GLU A 305 -38.23 -7.28 2.88
N VAL A 306 -37.98 -7.06 4.18
CA VAL A 306 -36.95 -7.77 4.96
C VAL A 306 -37.42 -9.20 5.22
N ARG A 307 -37.47 -10.02 4.16
CA ARG A 307 -37.92 -11.43 4.20
C ARG A 307 -37.11 -12.35 3.30
N GLU A 308 -36.52 -11.84 2.22
CA GLU A 308 -35.65 -12.62 1.33
C GLU A 308 -34.18 -12.34 1.68
N ILE A 309 -33.68 -13.10 2.65
CA ILE A 309 -32.31 -13.01 3.16
C ILE A 309 -31.37 -13.47 2.05
N GLN A 310 -30.67 -12.53 1.43
CA GLN A 310 -29.39 -12.82 0.82
C GLN A 310 -28.33 -12.33 1.81
N LEU A 311 -27.28 -13.12 1.96
CA LEU A 311 -26.21 -12.98 2.92
C LEU A 311 -24.95 -13.15 2.10
N GLY A 312 -24.29 -12.08 1.67
CA GLY A 312 -23.04 -12.18 0.90
C GLY A 312 -22.92 -13.48 0.07
N VAL A 313 -22.08 -14.41 0.54
CA VAL A 313 -21.88 -15.78 0.00
C VAL A 313 -22.49 -16.94 0.82
N PHE A 314 -23.14 -16.73 1.99
CA PHE A 314 -23.55 -17.81 2.91
C PHE A 314 -25.03 -17.74 3.33
N GLU A 315 -25.88 -18.70 3.01
CA GLU A 315 -27.29 -18.71 3.46
C GLU A 315 -27.44 -19.09 4.96
N ARG A 316 -28.21 -18.29 5.73
CA ARG A 316 -28.57 -18.56 7.13
C ARG A 316 -30.01 -18.10 7.41
N PRO A 317 -30.84 -18.93 8.07
CA PRO A 317 -32.15 -18.50 8.55
C PRO A 317 -31.98 -17.47 9.68
N LEU A 318 -32.60 -16.30 9.52
CA LEU A 318 -32.68 -15.28 10.56
C LEU A 318 -34.14 -14.94 10.85
N GLU A 319 -34.45 -14.81 12.14
CA GLU A 319 -35.73 -14.29 12.60
C GLU A 319 -35.67 -12.75 12.54
N ASP A 320 -36.66 -12.12 11.89
CA ASP A 320 -36.79 -10.66 11.90
C ASP A 320 -37.28 -10.20 13.30
N THR A 321 -36.32 -9.87 14.16
CA THR A 321 -36.51 -9.47 15.56
C THR A 321 -36.80 -7.98 15.76
N ARG A 322 -36.88 -7.18 14.69
CA ARG A 322 -37.08 -5.73 14.78
C ARG A 322 -38.44 -5.40 15.38
N THR A 323 -38.48 -4.42 16.28
CA THR A 323 -39.73 -3.94 16.87
C THR A 323 -40.59 -3.13 15.90
N ASP A 324 -39.97 -2.42 14.97
CA ASP A 324 -40.62 -1.72 13.86
C ASP A 324 -40.16 -2.30 12.51
N LYS A 325 -41.11 -2.86 11.75
CA LYS A 325 -40.86 -3.49 10.45
C LYS A 325 -41.00 -2.52 9.28
N SER A 326 -41.38 -1.27 9.53
CA SER A 326 -41.51 -0.23 8.49
C SER A 326 -40.19 0.43 8.11
N VAL A 327 -39.16 0.27 8.94
CA VAL A 327 -37.79 0.74 8.72
C VAL A 327 -36.86 -0.45 8.48
N TYR A 328 -35.64 -0.24 7.97
CA TYR A 328 -34.65 -1.30 7.87
C TYR A 328 -33.94 -1.55 9.21
N VAL A 329 -33.63 -0.48 9.93
CA VAL A 329 -32.94 -0.49 11.23
C VAL A 329 -33.77 0.29 12.25
N VAL A 330 -33.99 -0.28 13.44
CA VAL A 330 -34.55 0.47 14.57
C VAL A 330 -33.40 1.23 15.25
N VAL A 331 -33.37 2.56 15.10
CA VAL A 331 -32.22 3.40 15.50
C VAL A 331 -31.89 3.25 16.99
N ASP A 332 -32.89 3.29 17.87
CA ASP A 332 -32.67 3.18 19.33
C ASP A 332 -32.07 1.83 19.73
N GLU A 333 -32.46 0.75 19.05
CA GLU A 333 -31.91 -0.59 19.30
C GLU A 333 -30.44 -0.66 18.88
N MET A 334 -30.12 -0.17 17.67
CA MET A 334 -28.75 -0.19 17.17
C MET A 334 -27.84 0.75 17.97
N LYS A 335 -28.32 1.95 18.34
CA LYS A 335 -27.57 2.88 19.20
C LYS A 335 -27.27 2.24 20.56
N SER A 336 -28.26 1.61 21.19
CA SER A 336 -28.07 0.92 22.46
C SER A 336 -27.03 -0.19 22.36
N ALA A 337 -27.12 -1.03 21.31
CA ALA A 337 -26.15 -2.10 21.07
C ALA A 337 -24.74 -1.56 20.78
N TRP A 338 -24.62 -0.45 20.05
CA TRP A 338 -23.33 0.16 19.75
C TRP A 338 -22.67 0.75 21.01
N LEU A 339 -23.44 1.43 21.86
CA LEU A 339 -22.94 1.95 23.15
C LEU A 339 -22.56 0.83 24.12
N GLU A 340 -23.34 -0.25 24.16
CA GLU A 340 -23.01 -1.45 24.94
C GLU A 340 -21.72 -2.10 24.42
N TYR A 341 -21.60 -2.28 23.11
CA TYR A 341 -20.43 -2.87 22.46
C TYR A 341 -19.15 -2.07 22.76
N THR A 342 -19.23 -0.75 22.67
CA THR A 342 -18.11 0.17 22.93
C THR A 342 -17.87 0.45 24.41
N GLU A 343 -18.64 -0.18 25.30
CA GLU A 343 -18.55 -0.02 26.76
C GLU A 343 -18.64 1.46 27.23
N GLY A 344 -19.34 2.29 26.44
CA GLY A 344 -19.48 3.73 26.66
C GLY A 344 -18.26 4.58 26.28
N ASP A 345 -17.21 4.01 25.68
CA ASP A 345 -16.02 4.77 25.27
C ASP A 345 -16.24 5.60 24.00
N ALA A 346 -17.20 5.21 23.14
CA ALA A 346 -17.52 5.97 21.93
C ALA A 346 -18.22 7.30 22.28
N LYS A 347 -18.02 8.33 21.44
CA LYS A 347 -18.75 9.59 21.56
C LYS A 347 -20.19 9.39 21.13
N GLU A 348 -21.12 9.44 22.08
CA GLU A 348 -22.55 9.21 21.83
C GLU A 348 -23.10 10.16 20.76
N GLU A 349 -22.68 11.43 20.78
CA GLU A 349 -23.08 12.43 19.80
C GLU A 349 -22.58 12.12 18.37
N MET A 350 -21.48 11.38 18.24
CA MET A 350 -20.95 10.95 16.93
C MET A 350 -21.70 9.72 16.41
N ILE A 351 -22.10 8.82 17.31
CA ILE A 351 -23.03 7.73 16.97
C ILE A 351 -24.36 8.34 16.49
N ASP A 352 -24.89 9.36 17.17
CA ASP A 352 -26.09 10.06 16.71
C ASP A 352 -25.91 10.68 15.32
N ILE A 353 -24.74 11.24 15.00
CA ILE A 353 -24.45 11.72 13.66
C ILE A 353 -24.50 10.57 12.65
N MET A 354 -23.83 9.44 12.92
CA MET A 354 -23.84 8.28 12.04
C MET A 354 -25.27 7.75 11.81
N MET A 355 -26.06 7.61 12.87
CA MET A 355 -27.43 7.10 12.81
C MET A 355 -28.36 8.03 12.02
N ASN A 356 -28.22 9.34 12.19
CA ASN A 356 -29.16 10.31 11.61
C ASN A 356 -28.77 10.77 10.20
N HIS A 357 -27.49 10.71 9.83
CA HIS A 357 -27.01 11.30 8.58
C HIS A 357 -26.56 10.28 7.53
N SER A 358 -26.27 9.03 7.89
CA SER A 358 -25.78 8.04 6.92
C SER A 358 -26.81 7.69 5.84
N GLY A 359 -28.09 7.53 6.20
CA GLY A 359 -29.16 7.32 5.23
C GLY A 359 -29.33 8.47 4.23
N VAL A 360 -29.34 9.71 4.73
CA VAL A 360 -29.42 10.91 3.88
C VAL A 360 -28.15 11.11 3.04
N THR A 361 -27.01 10.60 3.51
CA THR A 361 -25.77 10.58 2.72
C THR A 361 -25.87 9.58 1.57
N LEU A 362 -26.40 8.38 1.81
CA LEU A 362 -26.65 7.41 0.74
C LEU A 362 -27.62 7.98 -0.30
N ASP A 363 -28.73 8.59 0.13
CA ASP A 363 -29.66 9.24 -0.78
C ASP A 363 -28.97 10.33 -1.63
N TRP A 364 -28.12 11.14 -1.02
CA TRP A 364 -27.36 12.17 -1.73
C TRP A 364 -26.43 11.55 -2.80
N LEU A 365 -25.67 10.52 -2.45
CA LEU A 365 -24.82 9.80 -3.42
C LEU A 365 -25.64 9.24 -4.59
N VAL A 366 -26.77 8.58 -4.30
CA VAL A 366 -27.59 7.91 -5.32
C VAL A 366 -28.28 8.91 -6.23
N TYR A 367 -29.02 9.85 -5.64
CA TYR A 367 -29.97 10.67 -6.38
C TYR A 367 -29.38 11.97 -6.92
N GLU A 368 -28.27 12.44 -6.37
CA GLU A 368 -27.63 13.69 -6.79
C GLU A 368 -26.31 13.45 -7.54
N HIS A 369 -25.67 12.29 -7.32
CA HIS A 369 -24.37 11.96 -7.92
C HIS A 369 -24.33 10.62 -8.68
N GLY A 370 -25.46 9.93 -8.82
CA GLY A 370 -25.58 8.77 -9.71
C GLY A 370 -24.89 7.50 -9.21
N PHE A 371 -24.58 7.40 -7.91
CA PHE A 371 -24.15 6.14 -7.31
C PHE A 371 -25.28 5.11 -7.38
N VAL A 372 -24.92 3.84 -7.47
CA VAL A 372 -25.91 2.75 -7.46
C VAL A 372 -25.55 1.76 -6.35
N PHE A 373 -26.52 1.55 -5.46
CA PHE A 373 -26.43 0.60 -4.36
C PHE A 373 -27.58 -0.41 -4.44
N GLY A 374 -27.30 -1.63 -3.99
CA GLY A 374 -28.25 -2.72 -3.91
C GLY A 374 -29.21 -2.64 -2.72
N LYS A 375 -29.97 -3.72 -2.51
CA LYS A 375 -30.85 -3.84 -1.33
C LYS A 375 -30.02 -3.85 -0.04
N PRO A 376 -30.58 -3.40 1.10
CA PRO A 376 -29.90 -3.52 2.38
C PRO A 376 -29.61 -4.99 2.71
N GLN A 377 -28.43 -5.25 3.25
CA GLN A 377 -27.90 -6.55 3.66
C GLN A 377 -27.45 -6.50 5.12
N LEU A 378 -27.22 -7.68 5.70
CA LEU A 378 -26.52 -7.82 6.98
C LEU A 378 -25.02 -7.81 6.74
N GLY A 379 -24.25 -7.46 7.78
CA GLY A 379 -22.81 -7.68 7.80
C GLY A 379 -22.44 -9.16 7.63
N VAL A 380 -21.20 -9.39 7.20
CA VAL A 380 -20.64 -10.73 6.92
C VAL A 380 -20.36 -11.56 8.17
N GLU A 381 -20.38 -10.95 9.35
CA GLU A 381 -20.14 -11.67 10.61
C GLU A 381 -21.39 -12.44 11.07
N PRO A 382 -21.25 -13.66 11.62
CA PRO A 382 -22.38 -14.38 12.21
C PRO A 382 -23.14 -13.59 13.28
N SER A 383 -22.51 -12.63 13.97
CA SER A 383 -23.15 -11.79 14.98
C SER A 383 -23.98 -10.64 14.41
N ALA A 384 -23.91 -10.36 13.09
CA ALA A 384 -24.57 -9.21 12.49
C ALA A 384 -26.12 -9.35 12.47
N THR A 385 -26.81 -8.30 12.93
CA THR A 385 -28.28 -8.27 13.10
C THR A 385 -28.99 -7.11 12.42
N TYR A 386 -28.27 -6.13 11.86
CA TYR A 386 -28.85 -4.90 11.31
C TYR A 386 -28.72 -4.83 9.79
N PHE A 387 -29.85 -4.64 9.09
CA PHE A 387 -29.93 -4.49 7.63
C PHE A 387 -29.48 -3.09 7.19
N CYS A 388 -28.18 -2.83 7.32
CA CYS A 388 -27.59 -1.51 7.14
C CYS A 388 -26.46 -1.49 6.11
N VAL A 389 -26.11 -2.64 5.51
CA VAL A 389 -25.02 -2.75 4.54
C VAL A 389 -25.56 -2.64 3.12
N TYR A 390 -24.95 -1.78 2.31
CA TYR A 390 -25.33 -1.50 0.93
C TYR A 390 -24.14 -1.76 0.02
N GLN A 391 -24.26 -2.76 -0.84
CA GLN A 391 -23.24 -3.14 -1.83
C GLN A 391 -23.39 -2.30 -3.10
N TYR A 392 -22.27 -1.94 -3.73
CA TYR A 392 -22.32 -1.31 -5.05
C TYR A 392 -23.01 -2.26 -6.05
N ASN A 393 -23.96 -1.74 -6.82
CA ASN A 393 -24.73 -2.48 -7.86
C ASN A 393 -25.34 -3.83 -7.43
N ASP A 394 -25.72 -4.00 -6.16
CA ASP A 394 -26.33 -5.25 -5.64
C ASP A 394 -25.42 -6.49 -5.79
N SER A 395 -24.11 -6.28 -5.86
CA SER A 395 -23.13 -7.34 -6.06
C SER A 395 -21.95 -7.20 -5.08
N PHE A 396 -21.74 -8.24 -4.27
CA PHE A 396 -20.54 -8.33 -3.45
C PHE A 396 -19.33 -8.47 -4.38
N MET A 397 -18.33 -7.60 -4.19
CA MET A 397 -17.15 -7.52 -5.06
C MET A 397 -17.48 -7.16 -6.52
N ASP A 398 -18.39 -6.21 -6.71
CA ASP A 398 -18.67 -5.69 -8.04
C ASP A 398 -17.41 -5.14 -8.75
N ASN A 399 -17.50 -5.05 -10.07
CA ASN A 399 -16.42 -4.62 -10.93
C ASN A 399 -15.91 -3.23 -10.52
N LYS A 400 -14.64 -3.16 -10.10
CA LYS A 400 -14.01 -1.93 -9.61
C LYS A 400 -13.94 -0.83 -10.68
N HIS A 401 -14.01 -1.21 -11.96
CA HIS A 401 -14.21 -0.27 -13.08
C HIS A 401 -15.51 0.52 -12.98
N ILE A 402 -16.57 -0.09 -12.49
CA ILE A 402 -17.84 0.62 -12.34
C ILE A 402 -17.73 1.57 -11.15
N ILE A 403 -17.16 1.10 -10.04
CA ILE A 403 -17.04 1.91 -8.81
C ILE A 403 -16.25 3.20 -9.06
N ILE A 404 -15.15 3.15 -9.82
CA ILE A 404 -14.36 4.36 -10.10
C ILE A 404 -15.14 5.41 -10.92
N THR A 405 -16.10 5.00 -11.77
CA THR A 405 -16.93 5.95 -12.54
C THR A 405 -17.83 6.82 -11.67
N TYR A 406 -18.18 6.36 -10.47
CA TYR A 406 -18.90 7.19 -9.52
C TYR A 406 -18.06 8.37 -9.02
N PHE A 407 -16.76 8.14 -8.83
CA PHE A 407 -15.82 9.22 -8.49
C PHE A 407 -15.58 10.14 -9.68
N ASP A 408 -15.49 9.60 -10.91
CA ASP A 408 -15.42 10.42 -12.13
C ASP A 408 -16.62 11.37 -12.20
N THR A 409 -17.82 10.87 -11.92
CA THR A 409 -19.06 11.66 -11.90
C THR A 409 -19.04 12.73 -10.82
N LEU A 410 -18.60 12.39 -9.59
CA LEU A 410 -18.42 13.37 -8.51
C LEU A 410 -17.48 14.50 -8.90
N TYR A 411 -16.31 14.20 -9.46
CA TYR A 411 -15.34 15.23 -9.85
C TYR A 411 -15.78 16.05 -11.07
N GLN A 412 -16.60 15.47 -11.96
CA GLN A 412 -17.29 16.25 -12.99
C GLN A 412 -18.29 17.25 -12.38
N HIS A 413 -19.11 16.82 -11.43
CA HIS A 413 -20.07 17.72 -10.76
C HIS A 413 -19.34 18.79 -9.93
N PHE A 414 -18.29 18.41 -9.21
CA PHE A 414 -17.46 19.31 -8.41
C PHE A 414 -16.82 20.42 -9.25
N THR A 415 -16.23 20.07 -10.40
CA THR A 415 -15.63 21.07 -11.30
C THR A 415 -16.67 21.95 -11.99
N GLN A 416 -17.87 21.46 -12.26
CA GLN A 416 -18.99 22.28 -12.76
C GLN A 416 -19.44 23.36 -11.76
N LEU A 417 -19.22 23.13 -10.46
CA LEU A 417 -19.49 24.11 -9.40
C LEU A 417 -18.28 25.05 -9.14
N GLY A 418 -17.22 24.98 -9.95
CA GLY A 418 -16.02 25.79 -9.80
C GLY A 418 -14.98 25.23 -8.83
N GLY A 419 -15.15 24.00 -8.35
CA GLY A 419 -14.12 23.30 -7.60
C GLY A 419 -12.92 22.93 -8.47
N GLU A 420 -11.73 22.94 -7.90
CA GLU A 420 -10.49 22.56 -8.59
C GLU A 420 -9.83 21.37 -7.88
N TYR A 421 -9.08 20.56 -8.61
CA TYR A 421 -8.30 19.48 -8.00
C TYR A 421 -6.93 19.28 -8.63
N MET A 422 -6.02 18.72 -7.84
CA MET A 422 -4.66 18.36 -8.26
C MET A 422 -4.35 16.92 -7.85
N LEU A 423 -3.98 16.10 -8.83
CA LEU A 423 -3.46 14.75 -8.61
C LEU A 423 -1.93 14.81 -8.47
N GLU A 424 -1.31 13.71 -8.05
CA GLU A 424 0.14 13.61 -7.83
C GLU A 424 0.72 14.77 -7.00
N THR A 425 -0.03 15.23 -6.02
CA THR A 425 0.28 16.37 -5.15
C THR A 425 0.15 15.93 -3.69
N GLU A 426 1.29 15.66 -3.05
CA GLU A 426 1.35 15.15 -1.68
C GLU A 426 1.49 16.28 -0.66
N ALA A 427 0.48 16.44 0.20
CA ALA A 427 0.59 17.29 1.39
C ALA A 427 1.52 16.66 2.44
N TYR A 428 2.33 17.48 3.10
CA TYR A 428 3.28 16.99 4.11
C TYR A 428 3.42 17.84 5.37
N GLU A 429 2.91 19.07 5.42
CA GLU A 429 3.04 19.95 6.60
C GLU A 429 1.90 20.98 6.66
N LEU A 430 1.20 21.06 7.79
CA LEU A 430 0.23 22.12 8.07
C LEU A 430 0.94 23.46 8.33
N LEU A 431 0.42 24.54 7.72
CA LEU A 431 0.82 25.90 8.07
C LEU A 431 0.06 26.33 9.32
N TYR A 432 0.75 26.50 10.45
CA TYR A 432 0.12 26.72 11.74
C TYR A 432 0.62 27.99 12.45
N ASP A 433 -0.33 28.88 12.77
CA ASP A 433 -0.13 30.02 13.64
C ASP A 433 -0.41 29.65 15.10
N LYS A 434 0.68 29.57 15.88
CA LYS A 434 0.64 29.24 17.30
C LYS A 434 -0.01 30.32 18.17
N GLU A 435 0.05 31.60 17.76
CA GLU A 435 -0.48 32.70 18.58
C GLU A 435 -2.01 32.72 18.54
N THR A 436 -2.59 32.39 17.39
CA THR A 436 -4.05 32.38 17.19
C THR A 436 -4.66 30.97 17.23
N ASN A 437 -3.84 29.93 17.38
CA ASN A 437 -4.26 28.52 17.29
C ASN A 437 -4.98 28.22 15.97
N THR A 438 -4.42 28.66 14.85
CA THR A 438 -5.06 28.62 13.53
C THR A 438 -4.19 27.90 12.51
N VAL A 439 -4.77 26.93 11.81
CA VAL A 439 -4.20 26.40 10.57
C VAL A 439 -4.57 27.34 9.43
N THR A 440 -3.56 27.82 8.71
CA THR A 440 -3.69 28.81 7.63
C THR A 440 -3.38 28.23 6.25
N GLY A 441 -3.30 26.91 6.13
CA GLY A 441 -2.98 26.23 4.88
C GLY A 441 -2.11 24.98 5.06
N VAL A 442 -1.49 24.56 3.97
CA VAL A 442 -0.67 23.34 3.91
C VAL A 442 0.48 23.50 2.91
N LYS A 443 1.60 22.84 3.18
CA LYS A 443 2.66 22.59 2.18
C LYS A 443 2.43 21.26 1.50
N ALA A 444 2.61 21.25 0.18
CA ALA A 444 2.51 20.05 -0.63
C ALA A 444 3.64 19.97 -1.67
N ARG A 445 3.86 18.79 -2.23
CA ARG A 445 4.87 18.52 -3.25
C ARG A 445 4.26 17.76 -4.42
N GLY A 446 4.45 18.26 -5.63
CA GLY A 446 4.09 17.57 -6.87
C GLY A 446 5.05 16.40 -7.15
N ALA A 447 4.60 15.38 -7.89
CA ALA A 447 5.47 14.28 -8.32
C ALA A 447 6.67 14.76 -9.17
N ASP A 448 6.53 15.89 -9.86
CA ASP A 448 7.61 16.56 -10.59
C ASP A 448 8.64 17.27 -9.68
N GLY A 449 8.39 17.33 -8.37
CA GLY A 449 9.22 18.03 -7.39
C GLY A 449 8.87 19.50 -7.18
N THR A 450 7.81 20.03 -7.80
CA THR A 450 7.30 21.38 -7.51
C THR A 450 6.83 21.47 -6.06
N GLU A 451 7.30 22.46 -5.32
CA GLU A 451 6.82 22.77 -3.96
C GLU A 451 5.60 23.70 -4.04
N TYR A 452 4.57 23.38 -3.26
CA TYR A 452 3.36 24.18 -3.13
C TYR A 452 3.21 24.70 -1.71
N ILE A 453 2.93 26.00 -1.60
CA ILE A 453 2.43 26.63 -0.37
C ILE A 453 0.97 26.99 -0.66
N ILE A 454 0.04 26.23 -0.11
CA ILE A 454 -1.38 26.41 -0.34
C ILE A 454 -1.98 27.08 0.88
N ASN A 455 -2.23 28.39 0.80
CA ASN A 455 -2.91 29.13 1.86
C ASN A 455 -4.40 28.77 1.84
N ALA A 456 -4.96 28.53 3.02
CA ALA A 456 -6.36 28.17 3.19
C ALA A 456 -6.93 28.69 4.51
N ARG A 457 -8.23 29.03 4.51
CA ARG A 457 -8.98 29.38 5.73
C ARG A 457 -9.49 28.12 6.45
N ALA A 458 -9.75 27.07 5.68
CA ALA A 458 -10.12 25.75 6.19
C ALA A 458 -9.31 24.65 5.47
N VAL A 459 -8.75 23.73 6.24
CA VAL A 459 -8.05 22.53 5.76
C VAL A 459 -8.79 21.31 6.30
N ILE A 460 -9.21 20.42 5.40
CA ILE A 460 -9.92 19.17 5.73
C ILE A 460 -8.99 17.99 5.47
N LEU A 461 -8.66 17.25 6.52
CA LEU A 461 -7.89 16.02 6.45
C LEU A 461 -8.81 14.83 6.13
N ALA A 462 -8.59 14.22 4.98
CA ALA A 462 -9.31 13.04 4.48
C ALA A 462 -8.31 12.02 3.89
N THR A 463 -7.19 11.83 4.59
CA THR A 463 -5.96 11.19 4.08
C THR A 463 -5.91 9.67 4.25
N GLY A 464 -6.84 9.09 4.99
CA GLY A 464 -7.11 7.66 4.96
C GLY A 464 -6.50 6.85 6.09
N GLY A 465 -5.99 7.48 7.16
CA GLY A 465 -5.38 6.80 8.31
C GLY A 465 -3.86 6.62 8.17
N PHE A 466 -3.28 5.71 8.98
CA PHE A 466 -1.82 5.55 9.11
C PHE A 466 -1.31 4.11 9.01
N CYS A 467 -2.15 3.15 8.60
CA CYS A 467 -1.79 1.73 8.56
C CYS A 467 -0.66 1.38 7.59
N GLY A 468 -0.45 2.20 6.56
CA GLY A 468 0.67 2.06 5.61
C GLY A 468 2.03 2.40 6.21
N ASN A 469 2.08 2.97 7.42
CA ASN A 469 3.31 3.38 8.09
C ASN A 469 3.57 2.53 9.35
N GLY A 470 4.48 1.57 9.23
CA GLY A 470 4.86 0.64 10.30
C GLY A 470 5.48 1.32 11.54
N GLU A 471 6.12 2.48 11.37
CA GLU A 471 6.65 3.26 12.50
C GLU A 471 5.50 3.88 13.30
N MET A 472 4.55 4.51 12.61
CA MET A 472 3.37 5.10 13.25
C MET A 472 2.48 4.05 13.91
N THR A 473 2.26 2.89 13.28
CA THR A 473 1.49 1.81 13.93
C THR A 473 2.20 1.24 15.15
N SER A 474 3.53 1.18 15.15
CA SER A 474 4.30 0.78 16.34
C SER A 474 4.25 1.82 17.47
N GLU A 475 4.16 3.11 17.12
CA GLU A 475 4.10 4.20 18.09
C GLU A 475 2.69 4.38 18.68
N LEU A 476 1.67 4.40 17.81
CA LEU A 476 0.33 4.88 18.15
C LEU A 476 -0.65 3.76 18.53
N LEU A 477 -0.45 2.52 18.06
CA LEU A 477 -1.28 1.39 18.48
C LEU A 477 -0.97 0.99 19.92
N SER A 478 -1.96 0.48 20.63
CA SER A 478 -1.86 0.19 22.07
C SER A 478 -1.85 -1.31 22.35
N ASP A 479 -0.80 -1.77 23.04
CA ASP A 479 -0.71 -3.16 23.51
C ASP A 479 -1.49 -3.42 24.81
N GLN A 480 -2.29 -2.44 25.27
CA GLN A 480 -2.97 -2.54 26.55
C GLN A 480 -3.98 -3.70 26.61
N TYR A 481 -4.59 -4.04 25.49
CA TYR A 481 -5.64 -5.07 25.40
C TYR A 481 -5.29 -6.23 24.47
N TYR A 482 -4.49 -5.96 23.42
CA TYR A 482 -4.09 -6.91 22.38
C TYR A 482 -2.69 -6.52 21.88
N PRO A 483 -1.86 -7.44 21.37
CA PRO A 483 -0.53 -7.14 20.81
C PRO A 483 -0.62 -6.41 19.46
N LEU A 484 -0.92 -5.12 19.44
CA LEU A 484 -1.26 -4.39 18.20
C LEU A 484 -0.08 -3.66 17.57
N LYS A 485 0.97 -3.38 18.34
CA LYS A 485 2.14 -2.66 17.83
C LYS A 485 2.90 -3.47 16.80
N GLY A 486 3.37 -2.78 15.77
CA GLY A 486 4.17 -3.36 14.70
C GLY A 486 3.62 -3.05 13.31
N LYS A 487 4.25 -3.63 12.30
CA LYS A 487 3.88 -3.42 10.90
C LYS A 487 2.80 -4.41 10.47
N TRP A 488 1.70 -3.89 9.94
CA TRP A 488 0.58 -4.69 9.48
C TRP A 488 0.67 -4.99 7.98
N ASN A 489 0.24 -6.18 7.57
CA ASN A 489 0.01 -6.47 6.16
C ASN A 489 -1.23 -5.71 5.67
N MET A 490 -1.23 -5.29 4.41
CA MET A 490 -2.26 -4.43 3.84
C MET A 490 -2.94 -5.08 2.65
N VAL A 491 -4.28 -5.09 2.67
CA VAL A 491 -5.13 -5.26 1.48
C VAL A 491 -5.68 -3.91 1.00
N GLY A 492 -5.80 -2.94 1.92
CA GLY A 492 -6.09 -1.55 1.55
C GLY A 492 -4.90 -0.85 0.88
N MET A 493 -5.13 0.37 0.40
CA MET A 493 -4.08 1.15 -0.24
C MET A 493 -3.00 1.55 0.78
N THR A 494 -1.75 1.14 0.58
CA THR A 494 -0.60 1.42 1.48
C THR A 494 -0.23 2.89 1.58
N GLN A 495 -0.85 3.74 0.76
CA GLN A 495 -0.61 5.18 0.74
C GLN A 495 -1.30 5.93 1.91
N ASN A 496 -2.08 5.25 2.75
CA ASN A 496 -2.55 5.75 4.04
C ASN A 496 -1.42 5.73 5.09
N ASP A 497 -0.42 6.59 4.91
CA ASP A 497 0.83 6.62 5.67
C ASP A 497 0.82 7.58 6.87
N GLY A 498 -0.33 8.19 7.18
CA GLY A 498 -0.51 9.02 8.35
C GLY A 498 0.22 10.37 8.34
N LYS A 499 0.82 10.78 7.22
CA LYS A 499 1.67 11.98 7.15
C LYS A 499 0.98 13.26 7.66
N MET A 500 -0.28 13.46 7.28
CA MET A 500 -1.04 14.62 7.75
C MET A 500 -1.63 14.45 9.15
N ILE A 501 -1.85 13.21 9.61
CA ILE A 501 -2.15 12.94 11.03
C ILE A 501 -0.93 13.33 11.87
N ALA A 502 0.27 12.89 11.51
CA ALA A 502 1.52 13.27 12.18
C ALA A 502 1.70 14.80 12.21
N SER A 503 1.49 15.48 11.08
CA SER A 503 1.55 16.95 11.04
C SER A 503 0.51 17.63 11.96
N ALA A 504 -0.67 17.04 12.16
CA ALA A 504 -1.65 17.54 13.13
C ALA A 504 -1.20 17.28 14.58
N LEU A 505 -0.59 16.12 14.87
CA LEU A 505 -0.03 15.81 16.19
C LEU A 505 1.11 16.77 16.56
N ASP A 506 1.97 17.13 15.60
CA ASP A 506 3.09 18.06 15.79
C ASP A 506 2.63 19.46 16.25
N ILE A 507 1.42 19.87 15.87
CA ILE A 507 0.82 21.15 16.29
C ILE A 507 -0.06 21.02 17.54
N GLY A 508 -0.12 19.81 18.13
CA GLY A 508 -0.80 19.50 19.39
C GLY A 508 -2.29 19.20 19.25
N ALA A 509 -2.69 18.57 18.14
CA ALA A 509 -3.99 17.92 18.01
C ALA A 509 -4.13 16.75 18.99
N GLY A 510 -5.35 16.55 19.49
CA GLY A 510 -5.75 15.39 20.27
C GLY A 510 -6.13 14.22 19.37
N THR A 511 -6.18 13.04 19.98
CA THR A 511 -6.56 11.79 19.33
C THR A 511 -7.69 11.12 20.09
N TYR A 512 -8.49 10.30 19.40
CA TYR A 512 -9.55 9.52 20.03
C TYR A 512 -9.46 8.07 19.58
N ASN A 513 -9.30 7.16 20.55
CA ASN A 513 -9.10 5.72 20.35
C ASN A 513 -8.04 5.38 19.28
N ILE A 514 -6.95 6.16 19.19
CA ILE A 514 -5.93 5.96 18.16
C ILE A 514 -5.17 4.65 18.32
N GLY A 515 -5.19 4.08 19.53
CA GLY A 515 -4.56 2.83 19.89
C GLY A 515 -5.30 1.56 19.49
N MET A 516 -6.50 1.67 18.92
CA MET A 516 -7.36 0.51 18.63
C MET A 516 -6.88 -0.32 17.44
N ALA A 517 -7.34 -1.59 17.38
CA ALA A 517 -6.99 -2.51 16.30
C ALA A 517 -7.33 -1.95 14.90
N PRO A 518 -6.48 -2.20 13.88
CA PRO A 518 -6.80 -1.90 12.49
C PRO A 518 -8.03 -2.65 11.97
N ILE A 519 -8.58 -2.20 10.84
CA ILE A 519 -9.69 -2.84 10.15
C ILE A 519 -9.17 -4.12 9.47
N VAL A 520 -9.33 -5.27 10.11
CA VAL A 520 -8.87 -6.57 9.61
C VAL A 520 -10.05 -7.49 9.36
N HIS A 521 -10.08 -8.09 8.18
CA HIS A 521 -11.06 -9.14 7.85
C HIS A 521 -10.42 -10.46 7.45
N ILE A 522 -9.14 -10.45 7.04
CA ILE A 522 -8.52 -11.58 6.35
C ILE A 522 -7.26 -11.98 7.11
N GLY A 523 -7.05 -13.28 7.26
CA GLY A 523 -5.75 -13.85 7.64
C GLY A 523 -5.10 -14.54 6.46
N GLY A 524 -3.77 -14.53 6.44
CA GLY A 524 -2.97 -15.23 5.45
C GLY A 524 -1.60 -15.58 5.97
N SER A 525 -0.69 -15.96 5.08
CA SER A 525 0.74 -15.98 5.39
C SER A 525 1.30 -14.56 5.40
N ARG A 526 2.37 -14.35 6.17
CA ARG A 526 3.04 -13.05 6.26
C ARG A 526 3.65 -12.56 4.94
N VAL A 527 4.08 -13.50 4.10
CA VAL A 527 4.58 -13.30 2.73
C VAL A 527 3.90 -14.32 1.83
N LEU A 528 3.51 -13.91 0.62
CA LEU A 528 2.96 -14.81 -0.39
C LEU A 528 4.10 -15.40 -1.23
N LEU A 529 4.05 -16.71 -1.49
CA LEU A 529 5.01 -17.37 -2.39
C LEU A 529 4.57 -17.23 -3.86
N TYR A 530 5.53 -17.30 -4.78
CA TYR A 530 5.28 -17.27 -6.23
C TYR A 530 6.17 -18.24 -7.01
N ASP A 531 6.84 -19.13 -6.29
CA ASP A 531 7.94 -19.96 -6.78
C ASP A 531 7.43 -21.23 -7.49
N PHE A 532 6.16 -21.59 -7.29
CA PHE A 532 5.55 -22.80 -7.84
C PHE A 532 4.49 -22.46 -8.91
N GLU A 533 4.46 -23.22 -10.01
CA GLU A 533 3.44 -23.09 -11.05
C GLU A 533 2.07 -23.64 -10.56
N THR A 534 0.99 -22.95 -10.93
CA THR A 534 -0.38 -23.40 -10.62
C THR A 534 -0.88 -24.35 -11.70
N TYR A 535 -1.57 -25.41 -11.29
CA TYR A 535 -2.14 -26.39 -12.23
C TYR A 535 -3.50 -26.89 -11.76
N THR A 536 -4.20 -27.63 -12.62
CA THR A 536 -5.50 -28.22 -12.29
C THR A 536 -5.44 -29.73 -12.28
N VAL A 537 -6.23 -30.34 -11.39
CA VAL A 537 -6.40 -31.79 -11.27
C VAL A 537 -7.88 -32.15 -11.32
N GLU A 538 -8.19 -33.37 -11.78
CA GLU A 538 -9.55 -33.92 -11.74
C GLU A 538 -9.72 -34.76 -10.47
N ILE A 539 -10.64 -34.34 -9.59
CA ILE A 539 -10.99 -35.06 -8.37
C ILE A 539 -12.50 -35.24 -8.35
N ASP A 540 -12.97 -36.49 -8.24
CA ASP A 540 -14.39 -36.84 -8.24
C ASP A 540 -15.20 -36.28 -9.43
N GLY A 541 -14.53 -36.05 -10.56
CA GLY A 541 -15.14 -35.50 -11.79
C GLY A 541 -15.26 -33.97 -11.80
N GLU A 542 -14.62 -33.28 -10.86
CA GLU A 542 -14.49 -31.83 -10.82
C GLU A 542 -13.04 -31.41 -11.06
N THR A 543 -12.85 -30.41 -11.93
CA THR A 543 -11.57 -29.72 -12.09
C THR A 543 -11.31 -28.85 -10.86
N ARG A 544 -10.20 -29.09 -10.16
CA ARG A 544 -9.79 -28.32 -8.99
C ARG A 544 -8.38 -27.75 -9.17
N THR A 545 -8.15 -26.54 -8.68
CA THR A 545 -6.83 -25.89 -8.69
C THR A 545 -5.92 -26.50 -7.63
N VAL A 546 -4.64 -26.59 -7.95
CA VAL A 546 -3.54 -26.86 -7.01
C VAL A 546 -2.53 -25.73 -7.15
N ALA A 547 -2.45 -24.91 -6.11
CA ALA A 547 -1.49 -23.81 -5.98
C ALA A 547 -0.59 -24.08 -4.76
N LEU A 548 0.58 -24.66 -5.00
CA LEU A 548 1.54 -24.95 -3.92
C LEU A 548 2.03 -23.70 -3.20
N ASN A 549 1.97 -22.53 -3.88
CA ASN A 549 2.25 -21.24 -3.28
C ASN A 549 1.32 -20.88 -2.08
N ASP A 550 0.11 -21.45 -2.03
CA ASP A 550 -0.84 -21.20 -0.93
C ASP A 550 -0.64 -22.13 0.27
N VAL A 551 0.22 -23.16 0.16
CA VAL A 551 0.43 -24.15 1.23
C VAL A 551 0.91 -23.50 2.55
N PRO A 552 1.89 -22.58 2.57
CA PRO A 552 2.28 -21.90 3.82
C PRO A 552 1.13 -21.08 4.43
N MET A 553 0.28 -20.48 3.60
CA MET A 553 -0.92 -19.78 4.06
C MET A 553 -1.90 -20.74 4.73
N ILE A 554 -2.19 -21.87 4.07
CA ILE A 554 -3.08 -22.91 4.59
C ILE A 554 -2.50 -23.45 5.91
N MET A 555 -1.19 -23.63 6.00
CA MET A 555 -0.51 -24.06 7.22
C MET A 555 -0.54 -23.01 8.34
N ALA A 556 -0.67 -21.73 8.01
CA ALA A 556 -0.80 -20.65 8.98
C ALA A 556 -2.23 -20.47 9.52
N ILE A 557 -3.27 -20.68 8.70
CA ILE A 557 -4.63 -20.21 9.03
C ILE A 557 -5.72 -21.29 9.04
N SER A 558 -5.38 -22.56 8.78
CA SER A 558 -6.37 -23.64 8.81
C SER A 558 -6.95 -23.85 10.20
N GLY A 559 -8.24 -24.18 10.28
CA GLY A 559 -8.93 -24.26 11.56
C GLY A 559 -8.40 -25.32 12.53
N ASN A 560 -7.65 -26.32 12.05
CA ASN A 560 -7.11 -27.42 12.86
C ASN A 560 -5.73 -27.12 13.49
N VAL A 561 -5.10 -25.99 13.17
CA VAL A 561 -3.78 -25.62 13.72
C VAL A 561 -3.89 -25.13 15.16
N MET A 562 -2.80 -25.22 15.93
CA MET A 562 -2.63 -24.45 17.16
C MET A 562 -1.84 -23.18 16.81
N ALA A 563 -2.36 -22.00 17.11
CA ALA A 563 -1.68 -20.74 16.83
C ALA A 563 -1.37 -19.96 18.11
N VAL A 564 -0.18 -19.33 18.16
CA VAL A 564 0.24 -18.47 19.28
C VAL A 564 0.64 -17.08 18.79
N ASN A 565 0.43 -16.07 19.63
CA ASN A 565 0.88 -14.69 19.40
C ASN A 565 2.37 -14.50 19.77
N GLU A 566 2.86 -13.26 19.75
CA GLU A 566 4.24 -12.90 20.15
C GLU A 566 4.60 -13.24 21.62
N TYR A 567 3.60 -13.52 22.47
CA TYR A 567 3.81 -13.89 23.88
C TYR A 567 3.81 -15.41 24.10
N GLY A 568 3.67 -16.21 23.04
CA GLY A 568 3.55 -17.67 23.13
C GLY A 568 2.17 -18.16 23.62
N GLU A 569 1.14 -17.30 23.55
CA GLU A 569 -0.22 -17.59 24.02
C GLU A 569 -1.18 -17.81 22.85
N ARG A 570 -2.10 -18.77 22.99
CA ARG A 570 -3.28 -18.85 22.10
C ARG A 570 -4.16 -17.62 22.29
N PHE A 571 -4.81 -17.16 21.22
CA PHE A 571 -5.59 -15.90 21.23
C PHE A 571 -6.99 -16.00 20.62
N ALA A 572 -7.32 -17.12 19.96
CA ALA A 572 -8.62 -17.35 19.34
C ALA A 572 -8.89 -18.86 19.14
N ALA A 573 -10.13 -19.21 18.83
CA ALA A 573 -10.42 -20.49 18.19
C ALA A 573 -9.93 -20.41 16.74
N GLU A 574 -9.02 -21.31 16.36
CA GLU A 574 -8.23 -21.14 15.13
C GLU A 574 -9.07 -21.25 13.84
N THR A 575 -10.31 -21.75 13.93
CA THR A 575 -11.29 -21.68 12.84
C THR A 575 -11.61 -20.25 12.38
N GLY A 576 -11.28 -19.23 13.18
CA GLY A 576 -11.42 -17.82 12.83
C GLY A 576 -10.17 -17.19 12.20
N LEU A 577 -9.02 -17.88 12.11
CA LEU A 577 -7.78 -17.23 11.65
C LEU A 577 -7.85 -16.79 10.19
N GLY A 578 -8.58 -17.50 9.34
CA GLY A 578 -8.78 -17.06 7.96
C GLY A 578 -9.66 -15.82 7.82
N PHE A 579 -10.52 -15.52 8.82
CA PHE A 579 -11.54 -14.49 8.70
C PHE A 579 -11.95 -13.85 10.04
N LEU A 580 -11.88 -12.52 10.13
CA LEU A 580 -12.27 -11.65 11.27
C LEU A 580 -11.50 -11.79 12.59
N GLU A 581 -10.94 -12.95 12.94
CA GLU A 581 -10.23 -13.14 14.21
C GLU A 581 -8.69 -12.93 14.19
N PRO A 582 -7.95 -12.90 13.06
CA PRO A 582 -6.49 -12.96 13.10
C PRO A 582 -5.82 -11.74 13.74
N TRP A 583 -6.49 -10.58 13.78
CA TRP A 583 -5.94 -9.36 14.38
C TRP A 583 -5.66 -9.49 15.88
N LYS A 584 -6.33 -10.44 16.58
CA LYS A 584 -6.12 -10.70 18.01
C LYS A 584 -4.73 -11.25 18.31
N GLY A 585 -4.10 -11.90 17.32
CA GLY A 585 -2.73 -12.40 17.42
C GLY A 585 -1.67 -11.31 17.26
N GLY A 586 -2.09 -10.12 16.81
CA GLY A 586 -1.21 -9.02 16.46
C GLY A 586 -0.82 -9.00 14.98
N PRO A 587 0.18 -8.19 14.59
CA PRO A 587 0.61 -8.08 13.19
C PRO A 587 1.18 -9.38 12.61
N GLU A 588 1.63 -10.31 13.47
CA GLU A 588 2.11 -11.64 13.11
C GLU A 588 1.72 -12.66 14.21
N PHE A 589 1.54 -13.92 13.83
CA PHE A 589 1.31 -15.03 14.74
C PHE A 589 1.90 -16.33 14.18
N TYR A 590 2.03 -17.36 15.01
CA TYR A 590 2.75 -18.59 14.67
C TYR A 590 1.85 -19.82 14.78
N ALA A 591 1.60 -20.50 13.67
CA ALA A 591 0.89 -21.77 13.64
C ALA A 591 1.89 -22.93 13.79
N ILE A 592 1.69 -23.75 14.83
CA ILE A 592 2.63 -24.79 15.25
C ILE A 592 2.21 -26.14 14.70
N TRP A 593 3.18 -26.89 14.17
CA TRP A 593 3.00 -28.20 13.58
C TRP A 593 4.05 -29.19 14.11
N SER A 594 3.63 -30.42 14.43
CA SER A 594 4.53 -31.55 14.73
C SER A 594 4.82 -32.38 13.48
N ASP A 595 5.88 -33.20 13.51
CA ASP A 595 6.32 -33.97 12.34
C ASP A 595 5.21 -34.91 11.82
N ASP A 596 4.45 -35.55 12.71
CA ASP A 596 3.36 -36.44 12.29
C ASP A 596 2.26 -35.70 11.50
N GLN A 597 2.01 -34.43 11.82
CA GLN A 597 1.06 -33.61 11.08
C GLN A 597 1.63 -33.20 9.72
N ILE A 598 2.92 -32.86 9.64
CA ILE A 598 3.61 -32.55 8.38
C ILE A 598 3.61 -33.77 7.45
N GLN A 599 3.96 -34.96 7.97
CA GLN A 599 3.93 -36.20 7.18
C GLN A 599 2.50 -36.52 6.71
N LYS A 600 1.49 -36.29 7.54
CA LYS A 600 0.09 -36.46 7.14
C LYS A 600 -0.27 -35.55 5.96
N VAL A 601 0.06 -34.26 6.00
CA VAL A 601 -0.21 -33.35 4.87
C VAL A 601 0.50 -33.82 3.60
N LYS A 602 1.72 -34.33 3.74
CA LYS A 602 2.50 -34.86 2.61
C LYS A 602 1.88 -36.10 1.98
N GLU A 603 1.41 -37.05 2.80
CA GLU A 603 0.94 -38.36 2.34
C GLU A 603 -0.56 -38.39 2.02
N GLU A 604 -1.36 -37.63 2.77
CA GLU A 604 -2.83 -37.66 2.75
C GLU A 604 -3.45 -36.29 2.40
N GLY A 605 -2.71 -35.19 2.50
CA GLY A 605 -3.22 -33.83 2.26
C GLY A 605 -3.84 -33.17 3.50
N PHE A 606 -4.34 -31.95 3.32
CA PHE A 606 -5.01 -31.21 4.40
C PHE A 606 -6.40 -31.76 4.70
N ASP A 607 -6.74 -31.90 5.99
CA ASP A 607 -8.11 -32.21 6.45
C ASP A 607 -9.07 -31.04 6.19
N THR A 608 -8.55 -29.82 6.33
CA THR A 608 -9.31 -28.57 6.16
C THR A 608 -8.44 -27.59 5.41
N VAL A 609 -9.00 -26.91 4.42
CA VAL A 609 -8.30 -25.90 3.65
C VAL A 609 -8.99 -24.56 3.89
N THR A 610 -8.24 -23.60 4.42
CA THR A 610 -8.66 -22.21 4.56
C THR A 610 -7.65 -21.34 3.84
N VAL A 611 -8.14 -20.44 2.99
CA VAL A 611 -7.32 -19.48 2.24
C VAL A 611 -7.81 -18.07 2.52
N GLY A 612 -6.88 -17.12 2.57
CA GLY A 612 -7.20 -15.71 2.74
C GLY A 612 -7.90 -15.17 1.50
N ALA A 613 -9.04 -14.50 1.68
CA ALA A 613 -9.73 -13.85 0.57
C ALA A 613 -8.82 -12.79 -0.08
N PHE A 614 -8.91 -12.62 -1.40
CA PHE A 614 -8.13 -11.68 -2.23
C PHE A 614 -6.61 -11.90 -2.32
N ILE A 615 -6.03 -12.74 -1.45
CA ILE A 615 -4.58 -12.94 -1.36
C ILE A 615 -4.13 -14.36 -1.71
N ASN A 616 -5.04 -15.22 -2.17
CA ASN A 616 -4.76 -16.61 -2.54
C ASN A 616 -4.68 -16.83 -4.05
N GLN A 617 -4.03 -17.93 -4.44
CA GLN A 617 -3.80 -18.39 -5.80
C GLN A 617 -4.69 -19.58 -6.22
N GLY A 618 -5.77 -19.82 -5.48
CA GLY A 618 -6.76 -20.88 -5.75
C GLY A 618 -6.69 -22.06 -4.79
N GLY A 619 -5.74 -22.08 -3.85
CA GLY A 619 -5.59 -23.09 -2.81
C GLY A 619 -5.18 -24.45 -3.32
N VAL A 620 -5.34 -25.46 -2.46
CA VAL A 620 -5.21 -26.88 -2.82
C VAL A 620 -6.48 -27.63 -2.40
N PRO A 621 -6.84 -28.75 -3.05
CA PRO A 621 -8.00 -29.53 -2.64
C PRO A 621 -7.78 -30.23 -1.29
N THR A 622 -8.81 -30.29 -0.46
CA THR A 622 -8.82 -31.13 0.75
C THR A 622 -8.49 -32.58 0.41
N GLY A 623 -7.65 -33.22 1.22
CA GLY A 623 -7.23 -34.62 1.02
C GLY A 623 -6.33 -34.85 -0.20
N TYR A 624 -5.78 -33.79 -0.82
CA TYR A 624 -4.82 -33.91 -1.90
C TYR A 624 -3.38 -33.99 -1.34
N PRO A 625 -2.66 -35.11 -1.52
CA PRO A 625 -1.30 -35.26 -1.02
C PRO A 625 -0.33 -34.25 -1.65
N ILE A 626 0.45 -33.57 -0.82
CA ILE A 626 1.44 -32.57 -1.25
C ILE A 626 2.82 -33.22 -1.26
N LYS A 627 3.19 -33.86 -2.37
CA LYS A 627 4.48 -34.60 -2.45
C LYS A 627 5.68 -33.67 -2.38
N GLU A 628 5.49 -32.46 -2.88
CA GLU A 628 6.46 -31.37 -2.96
C GLU A 628 6.53 -30.55 -1.66
N LEU A 629 5.94 -31.04 -0.56
CA LEU A 629 5.82 -30.27 0.69
C LEU A 629 7.18 -29.85 1.26
N ASP A 630 8.20 -30.70 1.14
CA ASP A 630 9.54 -30.37 1.64
C ASP A 630 10.14 -29.17 0.89
N GLU A 631 9.96 -29.10 -0.44
CA GLU A 631 10.44 -27.98 -1.25
C GLU A 631 9.66 -26.69 -0.94
N VAL A 632 8.36 -26.81 -0.69
CA VAL A 632 7.52 -25.68 -0.27
C VAL A 632 7.96 -25.16 1.10
N ILE A 633 8.27 -26.05 2.05
CA ILE A 633 8.76 -25.69 3.38
C ILE A 633 10.13 -25.02 3.27
N GLU A 634 11.03 -25.54 2.44
CA GLU A 634 12.34 -24.91 2.20
C GLU A 634 12.18 -23.50 1.64
N ALA A 635 11.33 -23.31 0.63
CA ALA A 635 11.00 -21.99 0.10
C ALA A 635 10.39 -21.06 1.18
N ALA A 636 9.50 -21.59 2.02
CA ALA A 636 8.91 -20.83 3.13
C ALA A 636 9.96 -20.40 4.17
N MET A 637 10.92 -21.28 4.49
CA MET A 637 12.05 -20.97 5.39
C MET A 637 12.97 -19.91 4.78
N GLU A 638 13.30 -20.01 3.48
CA GLU A 638 14.09 -19.00 2.78
C GLU A 638 13.44 -17.59 2.78
N LYS A 639 12.11 -17.53 2.78
CA LYS A 639 11.35 -16.27 2.90
C LYS A 639 11.09 -15.82 4.35
N GLY A 640 11.52 -16.59 5.35
CA GLY A 640 11.29 -16.28 6.77
C GLY A 640 9.83 -16.42 7.21
N ILE A 641 9.03 -17.24 6.51
CA ILE A 641 7.62 -17.51 6.84
C ILE A 641 7.41 -18.94 7.35
N CYS A 642 8.49 -19.68 7.58
CA CYS A 642 8.50 -20.95 8.30
C CYS A 642 9.79 -21.07 9.13
N TYR A 643 9.68 -21.59 10.35
CA TYR A 643 10.81 -21.94 11.22
C TYR A 643 10.72 -23.41 11.58
N LYS A 644 11.87 -24.04 11.81
CA LYS A 644 11.97 -25.46 12.17
C LYS A 644 12.98 -25.67 13.30
N ALA A 645 12.62 -26.48 14.30
CA ALA A 645 13.52 -26.88 15.37
C ALA A 645 13.26 -28.34 15.81
N ASP A 646 14.23 -28.95 16.48
CA ASP A 646 14.09 -30.33 16.97
C ASP A 646 13.25 -30.39 18.26
N THR A 647 13.24 -29.30 19.04
CA THR A 647 12.48 -29.16 20.29
C THR A 647 11.59 -27.91 20.28
N LEU A 648 10.56 -27.88 21.14
CA LEU A 648 9.66 -26.73 21.27
C LEU A 648 10.38 -25.53 21.91
N GLU A 649 11.34 -25.78 22.80
CA GLU A 649 12.20 -24.79 23.42
C GLU A 649 13.04 -24.05 22.37
N GLU A 650 13.75 -24.80 21.52
CA GLU A 650 14.53 -24.24 20.42
C GLU A 650 13.63 -23.49 19.43
N LEU A 651 12.42 -23.99 19.16
CA LEU A 651 11.46 -23.28 18.31
C LEU A 651 11.06 -21.93 18.91
N ALA A 652 10.75 -21.89 20.21
CA ALA A 652 10.39 -20.64 20.89
C ALA A 652 11.56 -19.64 20.92
N GLU A 653 12.79 -20.11 21.17
CA GLU A 653 14.00 -19.29 21.11
C GLU A 653 14.21 -18.68 19.72
N GLU A 654 14.03 -19.48 18.65
CA GLU A 654 14.16 -19.02 17.26
C GLU A 654 13.09 -17.99 16.89
N LEU A 655 11.85 -18.17 17.37
CA LEU A 655 10.75 -17.22 17.17
C LEU A 655 10.87 -15.94 18.02
N GLY A 656 11.73 -15.96 19.05
CA GLY A 656 11.85 -14.85 20.00
C GLY A 656 10.66 -14.69 20.95
N ILE A 657 9.89 -15.76 21.17
CA ILE A 657 8.74 -15.78 22.10
C ILE A 657 9.13 -16.37 23.46
N ASP A 658 8.33 -16.12 24.50
CA ASP A 658 8.61 -16.65 25.84
C ASP A 658 8.48 -18.18 25.88
N VAL A 659 9.61 -18.85 26.18
CA VAL A 659 9.71 -20.32 26.16
C VAL A 659 8.76 -20.97 27.17
N ASP A 660 8.69 -20.46 28.40
CA ASP A 660 7.89 -21.07 29.46
C ASP A 660 6.39 -20.94 29.16
N ASN A 661 5.95 -19.76 28.73
CA ASN A 661 4.56 -19.52 28.30
C ASN A 661 4.20 -20.40 27.10
N PHE A 662 5.08 -20.48 26.10
CA PHE A 662 4.83 -21.29 24.91
C PHE A 662 4.66 -22.78 25.25
N LEU A 663 5.57 -23.34 26.04
CA LEU A 663 5.48 -24.74 26.48
C LEU A 663 4.18 -25.00 27.27
N GLN A 664 3.81 -24.08 28.16
CA GLN A 664 2.59 -24.20 28.94
C GLN A 664 1.33 -24.16 28.04
N THR A 665 1.34 -23.32 27.01
CA THR A 665 0.28 -23.24 25.99
C THR A 665 0.15 -24.56 25.24
N VAL A 666 1.27 -25.15 24.79
CA VAL A 666 1.26 -26.46 24.09
C VAL A 666 0.70 -27.56 25.00
N GLU A 667 1.12 -27.60 26.27
CA GLU A 667 0.63 -28.58 27.25
C GLU A 667 -0.89 -28.46 27.45
N ASN A 668 -1.38 -27.24 27.65
CA ASN A 668 -2.81 -26.98 27.84
C ASN A 668 -3.63 -27.37 26.61
N TYR A 669 -3.16 -27.01 25.41
CA TYR A 669 -3.83 -27.37 24.17
C TYR A 669 -3.89 -28.89 23.97
N ASN A 670 -2.77 -29.60 24.21
CA ASN A 670 -2.74 -31.06 24.15
C ASN A 670 -3.69 -31.73 25.15
N ARG A 671 -3.87 -31.15 26.35
CA ARG A 671 -4.90 -31.58 27.31
C ARG A 671 -6.31 -31.40 26.72
N TYR A 672 -6.61 -30.25 26.10
CA TYR A 672 -7.90 -30.03 25.45
C TYR A 672 -8.16 -31.02 24.32
N CYS A 673 -7.14 -31.36 23.52
CA CYS A 673 -7.25 -32.41 22.51
C CYS A 673 -7.61 -33.77 23.13
N ALA A 674 -7.03 -34.11 24.28
CA ALA A 674 -7.34 -35.37 24.98
C ALA A 674 -8.75 -35.38 25.59
N GLU A 675 -9.23 -34.23 26.06
CA GLU A 675 -10.56 -34.06 26.66
C GLU A 675 -11.68 -33.86 25.62
N GLY A 676 -11.34 -33.41 24.42
CA GLY A 676 -12.28 -33.04 23.35
C GLY A 676 -13.01 -31.72 23.61
N VAL A 677 -12.51 -30.89 24.53
CA VAL A 677 -13.12 -29.62 24.93
C VAL A 677 -12.03 -28.55 25.07
N ASP A 678 -12.09 -27.53 24.20
CA ASP A 678 -11.25 -26.33 24.32
C ASP A 678 -11.88 -25.36 25.34
N ALA A 679 -11.31 -25.32 26.54
CA ALA A 679 -11.80 -24.48 27.61
C ALA A 679 -11.48 -22.99 27.44
N ASP A 680 -10.50 -22.65 26.58
CA ASP A 680 -10.04 -21.27 26.41
C ASP A 680 -10.89 -20.53 25.38
N PHE A 681 -11.09 -21.13 24.21
CA PHE A 681 -11.75 -20.45 23.07
C PHE A 681 -12.92 -21.23 22.46
N GLY A 682 -13.23 -22.42 22.94
CA GLY A 682 -14.37 -23.20 22.46
C GLY A 682 -14.21 -23.76 21.04
N LYS A 683 -12.96 -23.96 20.57
CA LYS A 683 -12.69 -24.69 19.33
C LYS A 683 -13.39 -26.06 19.35
N ALA A 684 -14.10 -26.36 18.27
CA ALA A 684 -14.85 -27.61 18.17
C ALA A 684 -13.91 -28.84 18.15
N ALA A 685 -14.37 -29.94 18.74
CA ALA A 685 -13.57 -31.16 18.94
C ALA A 685 -12.96 -31.72 17.64
N ASP A 686 -13.67 -31.61 16.51
CA ASP A 686 -13.21 -32.09 15.20
C ASP A 686 -11.98 -31.31 14.68
N PHE A 687 -11.69 -30.14 15.24
CA PHE A 687 -10.52 -29.32 14.90
C PHE A 687 -9.40 -29.40 15.96
N LEU A 688 -9.56 -30.17 17.03
CA LEU A 688 -8.53 -30.34 18.06
C LEU A 688 -7.54 -31.43 17.68
N VAL A 689 -6.37 -31.02 17.18
CA VAL A 689 -5.28 -31.92 16.77
C VAL A 689 -4.06 -31.70 17.66
N PRO A 690 -3.59 -32.70 18.43
CA PRO A 690 -2.48 -32.52 19.37
C PRO A 690 -1.14 -32.32 18.67
N ILE A 691 -0.26 -31.53 19.29
CA ILE A 691 1.15 -31.35 18.95
C ILE A 691 1.96 -32.48 19.60
N LYS A 692 2.51 -33.41 18.81
CA LYS A 692 3.21 -34.60 19.30
C LYS A 692 4.73 -34.44 19.29
N ASP A 693 5.45 -35.41 18.74
CA ASP A 693 6.91 -35.43 18.66
C ASP A 693 7.40 -34.61 17.46
N GLY A 694 8.56 -33.97 17.65
CA GLY A 694 9.20 -33.16 16.62
C GLY A 694 9.89 -33.98 15.51
N PRO A 695 10.55 -33.30 14.55
CA PRO A 695 10.80 -31.86 14.54
C PRO A 695 9.53 -31.01 14.45
N TYR A 696 9.60 -29.82 15.02
CA TYR A 696 8.49 -28.86 15.09
C TYR A 696 8.68 -27.76 14.06
N TYR A 697 7.55 -27.25 13.56
CA TYR A 697 7.50 -26.21 12.56
C TYR A 697 6.57 -25.08 13.02
N ALA A 698 6.95 -23.84 12.75
CA ALA A 698 6.10 -22.67 12.96
C ALA A 698 5.92 -21.93 11.63
N PHE A 699 4.68 -21.87 11.13
CA PHE A 699 4.33 -21.07 9.96
C PHE A 699 3.85 -19.70 10.39
N VAL A 700 4.37 -18.66 9.74
CA VAL A 700 4.08 -17.26 10.11
C VAL A 700 2.81 -16.79 9.42
N GLY A 701 1.75 -16.66 10.21
CA GLY A 701 0.49 -16.05 9.81
C GLY A 701 0.49 -14.55 10.05
N ALA A 702 -0.30 -13.83 9.25
CA ALA A 702 -0.51 -12.40 9.43
C ALA A 702 -1.94 -11.98 9.07
N PRO A 703 -2.54 -11.05 9.83
CA PRO A 703 -3.75 -10.33 9.41
C PRO A 703 -3.48 -9.32 8.30
N TYR A 704 -4.44 -9.14 7.40
CA TYR A 704 -4.40 -8.15 6.33
C TYR A 704 -5.42 -7.04 6.61
N ALA A 705 -4.91 -5.83 6.83
CA ALA A 705 -5.67 -4.65 7.20
C ALA A 705 -6.07 -3.80 5.97
N TYR A 706 -7.21 -3.11 6.09
CA TYR A 706 -7.66 -2.12 5.11
C TYR A 706 -7.19 -0.71 5.47
N SER A 707 -7.27 -0.35 6.75
CA SER A 707 -6.75 0.89 7.32
C SER A 707 -6.78 0.83 8.86
N THR A 708 -6.36 1.91 9.52
CA THR A 708 -6.55 2.14 10.95
C THR A 708 -7.98 2.60 11.23
N CYS A 709 -8.49 2.27 12.43
CA CYS A 709 -9.82 2.69 12.88
C CYS A 709 -9.77 3.97 13.73
N GLY A 710 -8.72 4.14 14.53
CA GLY A 710 -8.51 5.31 15.39
C GLY A 710 -7.95 6.52 14.63
N GLY A 711 -7.94 7.70 15.26
CA GLY A 711 -7.44 8.90 14.62
C GLY A 711 -7.48 10.16 15.49
N LEU A 712 -7.55 11.32 14.82
CA LEU A 712 -7.68 12.64 15.42
C LEU A 712 -9.02 12.79 16.15
N ASP A 713 -9.00 13.49 17.28
CA ASP A 713 -10.23 13.82 17.98
C ASP A 713 -10.94 15.00 17.31
N VAL A 714 -12.27 14.91 17.21
CA VAL A 714 -13.12 15.93 16.57
C VAL A 714 -14.36 16.25 17.40
N ASN A 715 -14.92 17.44 17.19
CA ASN A 715 -16.25 17.81 17.68
C ASN A 715 -17.36 17.52 16.65
N THR A 716 -18.63 17.78 16.99
CA THR A 716 -19.80 17.53 16.11
C THR A 716 -19.84 18.38 14.83
N GLN A 717 -18.92 19.34 14.70
CA GLN A 717 -18.68 20.11 13.47
C GLN A 717 -17.43 19.66 12.72
N PHE A 718 -16.86 18.51 13.11
CA PHE A 718 -15.66 17.90 12.52
C PHE A 718 -14.39 18.73 12.67
N GLN A 719 -14.37 19.73 13.55
CA GLN A 719 -13.15 20.48 13.85
C GLN A 719 -12.22 19.62 14.70
N VAL A 720 -10.94 19.57 14.34
CA VAL A 720 -9.93 18.84 15.10
C VAL A 720 -9.73 19.51 16.45
N LEU A 721 -9.78 18.72 17.52
CA LEU A 721 -9.60 19.18 18.88
C LEU A 721 -8.13 19.12 19.28
N ARG A 722 -7.72 19.98 20.21
CA ARG A 722 -6.42 19.91 20.87
C ARG A 722 -6.38 18.71 21.83
N LEU A 723 -5.18 18.46 22.38
CA LEU A 723 -4.94 17.44 23.41
C LEU A 723 -5.85 17.57 24.66
N ASP A 724 -6.48 18.71 24.90
CA ASP A 724 -7.44 18.89 26.00
C ASP A 724 -8.84 18.30 25.71
N GLY A 725 -9.09 17.83 24.49
CA GLY A 725 -10.36 17.26 24.04
C GLY A 725 -11.52 18.26 23.99
N GLN A 726 -11.25 19.57 24.04
CA GLN A 726 -12.28 20.60 24.13
C GLN A 726 -12.02 21.79 23.20
N THR A 727 -10.77 22.21 23.06
CA THR A 727 -10.40 23.39 22.27
C THR A 727 -10.25 23.02 20.80
N PRO A 728 -11.06 23.56 19.87
CA PRO A 728 -10.86 23.33 18.45
C PRO A 728 -9.59 24.04 17.95
N ILE A 729 -8.88 23.42 17.01
CA ILE A 729 -7.84 24.07 16.21
C ILE A 729 -8.54 24.81 15.07
N ASN A 730 -8.41 26.13 15.05
CA ASN A 730 -9.13 26.97 14.09
C ASN A 730 -8.69 26.62 12.66
N GLY A 731 -9.66 26.45 11.76
CA GLY A 731 -9.40 26.14 10.36
C GLY A 731 -8.98 24.68 10.08
N LEU A 732 -8.97 23.77 11.06
CA LEU A 732 -8.60 22.37 10.83
C LEU A 732 -9.77 21.42 11.09
N TYR A 733 -10.03 20.54 10.11
CA TYR A 733 -11.09 19.54 10.14
C TYR A 733 -10.54 18.16 9.79
N ALA A 734 -11.21 17.09 10.23
CA ALA A 734 -10.86 15.71 9.86
C ALA A 734 -12.10 14.84 9.63
N CYS A 735 -12.03 13.94 8.65
CA CYS A 735 -13.11 13.03 8.29
C CYS A 735 -12.60 11.65 7.80
N GLY A 736 -13.50 10.69 7.71
CA GLY A 736 -13.18 9.31 7.39
C GLY A 736 -12.30 8.65 8.47
N THR A 737 -11.35 7.81 8.04
CA THR A 737 -10.44 7.10 8.95
C THR A 737 -9.46 8.00 9.68
N ASP A 738 -9.33 9.28 9.29
CA ASP A 738 -8.52 10.26 10.03
C ASP A 738 -9.16 10.64 11.38
N CYS A 739 -10.45 10.35 11.61
CA CYS A 739 -11.14 10.61 12.88
C CYS A 739 -12.14 9.51 13.28
N LEU A 740 -12.05 8.32 12.68
CA LEU A 740 -13.05 7.26 12.83
C LEU A 740 -13.15 6.71 14.27
N GLY A 741 -12.08 6.86 15.07
CA GLY A 741 -12.01 6.34 16.45
C GLY A 741 -13.09 6.91 17.38
N VAL A 742 -13.67 8.07 17.06
CA VAL A 742 -14.77 8.68 17.84
C VAL A 742 -16.02 7.80 17.92
N LEU A 743 -16.16 6.80 17.03
CA LEU A 743 -17.27 5.86 17.03
C LEU A 743 -17.01 4.58 17.85
N PHE A 744 -15.80 4.37 18.37
CA PHE A 744 -15.36 3.06 18.84
C PHE A 744 -14.77 3.06 20.26
N SER A 745 -14.09 1.97 20.60
CA SER A 745 -13.34 1.74 21.84
C SER A 745 -12.04 1.02 21.48
N GLU A 746 -10.96 1.29 22.22
CA GLU A 746 -9.70 0.52 22.08
C GLU A 746 -9.81 -0.91 22.63
N LYS A 747 -10.86 -1.23 23.39
CA LYS A 747 -11.05 -2.53 24.05
C LYS A 747 -11.62 -3.61 23.13
N LYS A 748 -12.13 -3.23 21.96
CA LYS A 748 -12.87 -4.10 21.04
C LYS A 748 -12.36 -3.87 19.61
N PRO A 749 -12.60 -4.83 18.69
CA PRO A 749 -12.43 -4.52 17.29
C PRO A 749 -13.44 -3.47 16.85
N TYR A 750 -13.27 -3.00 15.62
CA TYR A 750 -14.29 -2.24 14.93
C TYR A 750 -15.63 -3.04 14.86
N VAL A 751 -16.77 -2.33 14.85
CA VAL A 751 -18.11 -2.94 14.96
C VAL A 751 -18.44 -3.99 13.89
N THR A 752 -19.22 -4.99 14.29
CA THR A 752 -19.51 -6.20 13.51
C THR A 752 -20.67 -6.04 12.52
N TYR A 753 -21.20 -4.83 12.37
CA TYR A 753 -22.39 -4.54 11.55
C TYR A 753 -22.10 -4.45 10.05
N GLY A 754 -20.83 -4.39 9.64
CA GLY A 754 -20.39 -4.28 8.25
C GLY A 754 -20.47 -2.85 7.69
N GLY A 755 -19.55 -2.46 6.80
CA GLY A 755 -19.60 -1.20 6.04
C GLY A 755 -19.49 0.15 6.80
N ALA A 756 -19.52 0.19 8.13
CA ALA A 756 -19.45 1.41 8.95
C ALA A 756 -18.26 2.36 8.65
N ALA A 757 -17.06 1.87 8.36
CA ALA A 757 -15.91 2.73 8.03
C ALA A 757 -16.15 3.51 6.73
N GLN A 758 -16.67 2.84 5.69
CA GLN A 758 -17.03 3.46 4.42
C GLN A 758 -18.28 4.35 4.56
N GLY A 759 -19.25 3.93 5.36
CA GLY A 759 -20.42 4.74 5.71
C GLY A 759 -20.00 6.05 6.40
N TRP A 760 -19.14 5.95 7.41
CA TRP A 760 -18.55 7.10 8.08
C TRP A 760 -17.71 7.94 7.12
N ALA A 761 -16.92 7.34 6.22
CA ALA A 761 -16.14 8.09 5.25
C ALA A 761 -17.00 9.07 4.45
N TYR A 762 -18.08 8.59 3.81
CA TYR A 762 -18.97 9.47 3.06
C TYR A 762 -19.74 10.44 3.96
N THR A 763 -20.26 9.99 5.11
CA THR A 763 -21.07 10.83 6.00
C THR A 763 -20.27 11.94 6.66
N SER A 764 -19.15 11.59 7.30
CA SER A 764 -18.24 12.57 7.91
C SER A 764 -17.62 13.49 6.85
N GLY A 765 -17.26 12.96 5.67
CA GLY A 765 -16.75 13.75 4.57
C GLY A 765 -17.73 14.84 4.15
N LYS A 766 -18.96 14.44 3.81
CA LYS A 766 -20.05 15.36 3.47
C LYS A 766 -20.23 16.43 4.55
N LEU A 767 -20.37 16.02 5.81
CA LEU A 767 -20.63 16.97 6.91
C LEU A 767 -19.43 17.89 7.20
N ALA A 768 -18.20 17.41 7.12
CA ALA A 768 -17.00 18.23 7.29
C ALA A 768 -16.89 19.31 6.20
N GLY A 769 -17.18 18.95 4.94
CA GLY A 769 -17.23 19.91 3.83
C GLY A 769 -18.30 20.99 4.04
N GLU A 770 -19.47 20.62 4.55
CA GLU A 770 -20.54 21.56 4.88
C GLU A 770 -20.16 22.51 6.04
N TRP A 771 -19.59 21.98 7.12
CA TRP A 771 -19.19 22.77 8.28
C TRP A 771 -17.99 23.69 8.01
N ALA A 772 -17.03 23.25 7.21
CA ALA A 772 -15.88 24.07 6.80
C ALA A 772 -16.34 25.34 6.08
N VAL A 773 -17.35 25.24 5.21
CA VAL A 773 -17.92 26.40 4.52
C VAL A 773 -18.81 27.22 5.46
N LYS A 774 -19.71 26.60 6.24
CA LYS A 774 -20.60 27.36 7.14
C LYS A 774 -19.86 28.19 8.18
N ASN A 775 -18.90 27.59 8.87
CA ASN A 775 -18.12 28.28 9.91
C ASN A 775 -17.27 29.42 9.35
N MET A 776 -16.98 29.38 8.05
CA MET A 776 -16.23 30.42 7.35
C MET A 776 -17.10 31.63 6.97
N LEU A 777 -18.40 31.40 6.77
CA LEU A 777 -19.38 32.40 6.35
C LEU A 777 -20.08 33.11 7.52
N GLU A 778 -20.10 32.48 8.70
CA GLU A 778 -20.52 33.08 9.99
C GLU A 778 -19.45 34.01 10.57
#